data_AF-A0A395MIL6-F1
#
_entry.id   AF-A0A395MIL6-F1
#
_cell.length_a   1.000
_cell.length_b   1.000
_cell.length_c   1.000
_cell.angle_alpha   90.00
_cell.angle_beta   90.00
_cell.angle_gamma   90.00
#
_symmetry.space_group_name_H-M   'P 1'
#
loop_
_entity.id
_entity.type
_entity.pdbx_description
1 polymer ?
#
loop_
_entity_poly.entity_id
_entity_poly.type
_entity_poly.pdbx_seq_one_letter_code
_entity_poly.pdbx_strand_id
1 'polypeptide(L)'
;MEQVDVTVIGGGPTGLFVTLLLQQLNISVRVLDEKPSTLELGRADALNARTQQYFEVAGILEELLPDGLKCNTSSTFKEGDFKSRQNAWWVGIEHALHKNFLMIGQPEVERVMRQRLGDNVSYNEHVTSVVEEEGFVEVTTSSGRAVRSKYVVGADGARSFVRKSLGITFTGTKPEMTWAVLDTFLDTDFPVCPEIITFELDGESRVAWIPRERGMSRFYVLLKGEVTQELAEESIKKHLAPYRVEFTKTEWFSTFTVKERIAGNFISKDGLGRVILSGDAAHVHSVNGGQGLNTGVSDAFALAWRLSSLVTPSGLTARAKQDILSSYDIERRGTAAQVIGVAAALVRDTVHTAKKYVSTIERNAGYITGMGVNYNEFVTPLVQGVEQGIWKPGYRCPDVTLKTDAGEATRLYAIVSYGHFIVLSIGKRISADLVPSVVYSILPHEKANQADFTADWVTGEESLVVVVRPDMYVGGIKSFPDWDYKNGVIGSFGSFQTIYERDELTTHIPFQISVIGSLQTFIMVFSGFIVGPIYDSGYFRHLLGVGSVFIVVGTVLQSISTRYWHYLLSQGLMIGIGTGCLSILSVAIPSLWFTKNLPLANGLAACGSGLGGVVLPIMIRELSIRTTLQWTTRAMALVLLVLLLFSNIVLRPPGSGTSRRPFIDKTAFTDWPYLMFVAGCFSVFLGMYTPFVHVQSYALDRNIVSPDLALFLLAILNTSSILGRIVPAFLAQYLGPMNTIIGAATVLAITSLSLIVATTAPRLLATVIVQGFITGSFFAMQPTIFVRLTGDPRRIGTRFGMAFSVMSFALLFGPPVGGALRKSLGYTAAWIWAGLTTLTGVQKADSASCKTVYFNNMSSSIVSFKAAVSVAQLTDHSWSGNLVQEYCMAVPNGGYVASVMYQAVESHVQNLGLGQDIISAQLQYVNRTQIGDAKITIETTKSGRATSTFHAVLLQGTRKCVLGYFVCVAPTTNGLTLATGWHLLPPAPPIDFERAVKGLDPNWSSGAGRIQIDHLASLGFVRAVEGVFESYYRRQPGRKGLKDAWIRLSSGERLTNASLPLVADAKPYVVESWRPLPGESSEGVPFSRNDPFWYPTLVMNLDIKKLLPKEGVEWLFIRTEARKIDQGRLDLQVSILDQEGDLVAVASHINLILSASRNLGNKKTMESKGRL
;
A
#
# COMPACT_ATOMS: atom_id res chain seq x y z
N MET A 1 40.04 -24.55 -31.57
CA MET A 1 39.08 -24.03 -30.57
C MET A 1 38.27 -22.96 -31.25
N GLU A 2 36.97 -23.14 -31.33
CA GLU A 2 36.04 -22.19 -31.97
C GLU A 2 35.79 -21.00 -31.02
N GLN A 3 35.62 -19.79 -31.56
CA GLN A 3 35.25 -18.61 -30.78
C GLN A 3 33.99 -17.98 -31.36
N VAL A 4 32.99 -17.78 -30.51
CA VAL A 4 31.71 -17.10 -30.80
C VAL A 4 31.34 -16.19 -29.63
N ASP A 5 30.37 -15.31 -29.77
CA ASP A 5 29.91 -14.47 -28.67
C ASP A 5 29.05 -15.26 -27.67
N VAL A 6 28.18 -16.13 -28.17
CA VAL A 6 27.26 -16.94 -27.36
C VAL A 6 27.27 -18.40 -27.80
N THR A 7 27.36 -19.34 -26.86
CA THR A 7 27.07 -20.77 -27.15
C THR A 7 25.70 -21.14 -26.57
N VAL A 8 24.84 -21.75 -27.37
CA VAL A 8 23.54 -22.27 -26.93
C VAL A 8 23.63 -23.79 -26.84
N ILE A 9 23.22 -24.35 -25.71
CA ILE A 9 23.24 -25.81 -25.47
C ILE A 9 21.77 -26.28 -25.48
N GLY A 10 21.41 -27.09 -26.47
CA GLY A 10 20.04 -27.51 -26.77
C GLY A 10 19.44 -26.78 -27.97
N GLY A 11 19.15 -27.53 -29.04
CA GLY A 11 18.50 -27.09 -30.29
C GLY A 11 17.01 -27.42 -30.35
N GLY A 12 16.31 -27.32 -29.21
CA GLY A 12 14.85 -27.25 -29.15
C GLY A 12 14.33 -25.83 -29.45
N PRO A 13 13.02 -25.58 -29.40
CA PRO A 13 12.40 -24.34 -29.90
C PRO A 13 12.94 -23.08 -29.19
N THR A 14 13.21 -23.18 -27.88
CA THR A 14 13.85 -22.09 -27.10
C THR A 14 15.25 -21.77 -27.60
N GLY A 15 16.12 -22.77 -27.77
CA GLY A 15 17.50 -22.56 -28.18
C GLY A 15 17.63 -22.11 -29.64
N LEU A 16 16.82 -22.69 -30.54
CA LEU A 16 16.73 -22.24 -31.93
C LEU A 16 16.24 -20.78 -32.00
N PHE A 17 15.22 -20.41 -31.22
CA PHE A 17 14.70 -19.04 -31.23
C PHE A 17 15.68 -18.03 -30.61
N VAL A 18 16.36 -18.34 -29.50
CA VAL A 18 17.47 -17.50 -28.97
C VAL A 18 18.51 -17.25 -30.06
N THR A 19 18.89 -18.31 -30.79
CA THR A 19 19.91 -18.23 -31.84
C THR A 19 19.45 -17.36 -33.01
N LEU A 20 18.21 -17.54 -33.48
CA LEU A 20 17.63 -16.77 -34.57
C LEU A 20 17.60 -15.27 -34.24
N LEU A 21 17.12 -14.93 -33.04
CA LEU A 21 17.09 -13.56 -32.55
C LEU A 21 18.49 -12.97 -32.42
N LEU A 22 19.45 -13.71 -31.85
CA LEU A 22 20.83 -13.24 -31.71
C LEU A 22 21.52 -13.00 -33.08
N GLN A 23 21.24 -13.84 -34.08
CA GLN A 23 21.72 -13.63 -35.45
C GLN A 23 21.13 -12.38 -36.10
N GLN A 24 19.83 -12.12 -35.90
CA GLN A 24 19.21 -10.85 -36.32
C GLN A 24 19.88 -9.62 -35.68
N LEU A 25 20.50 -9.79 -34.51
CA LEU A 25 21.29 -8.75 -33.82
C LEU A 25 22.79 -8.78 -34.12
N ASN A 26 23.21 -9.50 -35.18
CA ASN A 26 24.60 -9.65 -35.62
C ASN A 26 25.55 -10.21 -34.53
N ILE A 27 25.03 -11.01 -33.60
CA ILE A 27 25.82 -11.70 -32.58
C ILE A 27 26.24 -13.07 -33.12
N SER A 28 27.52 -13.44 -32.96
CA SER A 28 27.99 -14.75 -33.40
C SER A 28 27.55 -15.85 -32.41
N VAL A 29 26.87 -16.89 -32.89
CA VAL A 29 26.27 -17.94 -32.06
C VAL A 29 26.51 -19.34 -32.61
N ARG A 30 26.82 -20.28 -31.71
CA ARG A 30 26.86 -21.72 -32.00
C ARG A 30 25.82 -22.45 -31.16
N VAL A 31 25.01 -23.32 -31.78
CA VAL A 31 24.13 -24.27 -31.06
C VAL A 31 24.75 -25.66 -31.06
N LEU A 32 24.74 -26.32 -29.90
CA LEU A 32 25.15 -27.71 -29.69
C LEU A 32 23.96 -28.50 -29.15
N ASP A 33 23.49 -29.54 -29.86
CA ASP A 33 22.44 -30.46 -29.40
C ASP A 33 22.95 -31.91 -29.45
N GLU A 34 22.64 -32.70 -28.42
CA GLU A 34 22.98 -34.12 -28.33
C GLU A 34 22.17 -35.00 -29.31
N LYS A 35 20.99 -34.56 -29.73
CA LYS A 35 20.11 -35.29 -30.66
C LYS A 35 20.73 -35.36 -32.06
N PRO A 36 20.31 -36.32 -32.89
CA PRO A 36 20.71 -36.37 -34.30
C PRO A 36 20.00 -35.33 -35.19
N SER A 37 18.82 -34.85 -34.80
CA SER A 37 17.97 -33.96 -35.59
C SER A 37 16.95 -33.20 -34.72
N THR A 38 16.18 -32.33 -35.38
CA THR A 38 14.92 -31.76 -34.85
C THR A 38 13.90 -32.86 -34.55
N LEU A 39 12.88 -32.57 -33.74
CA LEU A 39 11.80 -33.51 -33.50
C LEU A 39 10.99 -33.76 -34.77
N GLU A 40 10.70 -35.02 -35.09
CA GLU A 40 9.84 -35.40 -36.22
C GLU A 40 8.34 -35.34 -35.85
N LEU A 41 7.99 -35.72 -34.62
CA LEU A 41 6.60 -35.83 -34.13
C LEU A 41 6.46 -35.38 -32.67
N GLY A 42 5.26 -34.90 -32.33
CA GLY A 42 4.67 -34.92 -30.99
C GLY A 42 5.45 -34.31 -29.82
N ARG A 43 5.28 -33.00 -29.57
CA ARG A 43 5.48 -32.38 -28.24
C ARG A 43 4.48 -31.25 -27.99
N ALA A 44 4.88 -29.98 -28.12
CA ALA A 44 3.94 -28.87 -28.11
C ALA A 44 3.14 -28.79 -29.41
N ASP A 45 1.97 -28.17 -29.32
CA ASP A 45 0.86 -28.24 -30.28
C ASP A 45 0.11 -26.92 -30.52
N ALA A 46 0.35 -25.89 -29.70
CA ALA A 46 -0.39 -24.63 -29.76
C ALA A 46 0.51 -23.41 -29.49
N LEU A 47 0.44 -22.40 -30.36
CA LEU A 47 1.02 -21.07 -30.15
C LEU A 47 -0.05 -20.12 -29.64
N ASN A 48 0.15 -19.57 -28.44
CA ASN A 48 -0.74 -18.59 -27.84
C ASN A 48 -0.64 -17.23 -28.54
N ALA A 49 -1.62 -16.34 -28.29
CA ALA A 49 -1.70 -15.03 -28.91
C ALA A 49 -0.41 -14.20 -28.72
N ARG A 50 0.23 -14.30 -27.55
CA ARG A 50 1.49 -13.56 -27.28
C ARG A 50 2.68 -14.14 -28.04
N THR A 51 2.75 -15.46 -28.20
CA THR A 51 3.81 -16.14 -28.97
C THR A 51 3.69 -15.84 -30.46
N GLN A 52 2.46 -15.76 -30.99
CA GLN A 52 2.25 -15.27 -32.36
C GLN A 52 2.83 -13.86 -32.51
N GLN A 53 2.58 -12.92 -31.58
CA GLN A 53 3.21 -11.59 -31.62
C GLN A 53 4.76 -11.61 -31.55
N TYR A 54 5.37 -12.52 -30.79
CA TYR A 54 6.84 -12.66 -30.76
C TYR A 54 7.39 -13.18 -32.11
N PHE A 55 6.70 -14.13 -32.73
CA PHE A 55 7.05 -14.69 -34.04
C PHE A 55 6.78 -13.72 -35.20
N GLU A 56 5.81 -12.81 -35.03
CA GLU A 56 5.54 -11.70 -35.95
C GLU A 56 6.72 -10.72 -35.97
N VAL A 57 7.15 -10.22 -34.80
CA VAL A 57 8.27 -9.27 -34.68
C VAL A 57 9.64 -9.91 -35.00
N ALA A 58 9.77 -11.23 -34.83
CA ALA A 58 10.92 -12.00 -35.31
C ALA A 58 10.83 -12.36 -36.81
N GLY A 59 9.73 -12.04 -37.49
CA GLY A 59 9.53 -12.24 -38.92
C GLY A 59 9.41 -13.70 -39.37
N ILE A 60 8.90 -14.61 -38.53
CA ILE A 60 8.67 -16.04 -38.87
C ILE A 60 7.20 -16.46 -38.83
N LEU A 61 6.28 -15.65 -38.28
CA LEU A 61 4.88 -16.03 -38.14
C LEU A 61 4.19 -16.28 -39.50
N GLU A 62 4.49 -15.49 -40.53
CA GLU A 62 3.84 -15.61 -41.84
C GLU A 62 4.10 -16.97 -42.52
N GLU A 63 5.27 -17.58 -42.28
CA GLU A 63 5.56 -18.95 -42.77
C GLU A 63 4.78 -20.03 -42.01
N LEU A 64 4.39 -19.78 -40.76
CA LEU A 64 3.71 -20.75 -39.88
C LEU A 64 2.17 -20.67 -39.98
N LEU A 65 1.61 -19.52 -40.39
CA LEU A 65 0.17 -19.30 -40.48
C LEU A 65 -0.57 -20.19 -41.50
N PRO A 66 0.00 -20.59 -42.66
CA PRO A 66 -0.65 -21.49 -43.61
C PRO A 66 -0.79 -22.93 -43.10
N ASP A 67 0.21 -23.40 -42.35
CA ASP A 67 0.30 -24.78 -41.88
C ASP A 67 -0.42 -25.02 -40.53
N GLY A 68 -0.78 -23.95 -39.82
CA GLY A 68 -1.47 -24.01 -38.53
C GLY A 68 -2.99 -23.80 -38.58
N LEU A 69 -3.72 -24.50 -37.70
CA LEU A 69 -5.17 -24.37 -37.55
C LEU A 69 -5.52 -23.33 -36.48
N LYS A 70 -6.26 -22.28 -36.83
CA LYS A 70 -6.69 -21.22 -35.88
C LYS A 70 -7.87 -21.71 -35.04
N CYS A 71 -7.73 -21.66 -33.71
CA CYS A 71 -8.74 -22.06 -32.74
C CYS A 71 -8.99 -20.94 -31.71
N ASN A 72 -10.23 -20.45 -31.63
CA ASN A 72 -10.62 -19.30 -30.79
C ASN A 72 -11.92 -19.53 -29.99
N THR A 73 -12.30 -20.79 -29.80
CA THR A 73 -13.51 -21.18 -29.07
C THR A 73 -13.17 -22.36 -28.17
N SER A 74 -13.76 -22.38 -26.98
CA SER A 74 -13.68 -23.49 -26.03
C SER A 74 -15.08 -23.98 -25.70
N SER A 75 -15.25 -25.29 -25.64
CA SER A 75 -16.57 -25.93 -25.59
C SER A 75 -16.61 -27.01 -24.53
N THR A 76 -17.76 -27.16 -23.87
CA THR A 76 -18.02 -28.23 -22.90
C THR A 76 -19.05 -29.19 -23.48
N PHE A 77 -18.67 -30.45 -23.59
CA PHE A 77 -19.56 -31.53 -24.00
C PHE A 77 -19.89 -32.44 -22.81
N LYS A 78 -21.17 -32.81 -22.67
CA LYS A 78 -21.67 -33.66 -21.59
C LYS A 78 -23.00 -34.29 -22.00
N GLU A 79 -23.31 -35.52 -21.56
CA GLU A 79 -24.63 -36.16 -21.74
C GLU A 79 -25.10 -36.12 -23.22
N GLY A 80 -24.17 -36.35 -24.17
CA GLY A 80 -24.46 -36.39 -25.60
C GLY A 80 -24.60 -35.03 -26.30
N ASP A 81 -24.36 -33.90 -25.64
CA ASP A 81 -24.66 -32.56 -26.17
C ASP A 81 -23.68 -31.46 -25.69
N PHE A 82 -23.60 -30.36 -26.44
CA PHE A 82 -22.78 -29.19 -26.12
C PHE A 82 -23.47 -28.30 -25.09
N LYS A 83 -23.04 -28.38 -23.82
CA LYS A 83 -23.61 -27.57 -22.73
C LYS A 83 -23.09 -26.13 -22.71
N SER A 84 -21.92 -25.88 -23.30
CA SER A 84 -21.42 -24.53 -23.57
C SER A 84 -20.48 -24.50 -24.76
N ARG A 85 -20.47 -23.38 -25.49
CA ARG A 85 -19.48 -23.02 -26.50
C ARG A 85 -19.17 -21.54 -26.30
N GLN A 86 -17.93 -21.18 -26.02
CA GLN A 86 -17.54 -19.84 -25.57
C GLN A 86 -16.30 -19.31 -26.28
N ASN A 87 -16.41 -18.08 -26.78
CA ASN A 87 -15.31 -17.32 -27.39
C ASN A 87 -15.06 -15.98 -26.67
N ALA A 88 -15.81 -15.65 -25.62
CA ALA A 88 -15.84 -14.31 -25.02
C ALA A 88 -14.45 -13.83 -24.55
N TRP A 89 -13.67 -14.70 -23.89
CA TRP A 89 -12.33 -14.38 -23.42
C TRP A 89 -11.27 -14.32 -24.53
N TRP A 90 -11.56 -14.88 -25.72
CA TRP A 90 -10.75 -14.69 -26.93
C TRP A 90 -11.06 -13.34 -27.60
N VAL A 91 -12.34 -13.05 -27.80
CA VAL A 91 -12.80 -11.79 -28.42
C VAL A 91 -12.38 -10.58 -27.59
N GLY A 92 -12.44 -10.71 -26.25
CA GLY A 92 -12.00 -9.71 -25.27
C GLY A 92 -10.49 -9.49 -25.16
N ILE A 93 -9.64 -10.17 -25.94
CA ILE A 93 -8.21 -9.83 -26.01
C ILE A 93 -8.06 -8.50 -26.75
N GLU A 94 -7.70 -7.43 -26.05
CA GLU A 94 -7.48 -6.11 -26.66
C GLU A 94 -6.07 -5.97 -27.27
N HIS A 95 -5.90 -5.05 -28.22
CA HIS A 95 -4.60 -4.68 -28.81
C HIS A 95 -3.77 -5.88 -29.31
N ALA A 96 -4.40 -6.72 -30.14
CA ALA A 96 -3.81 -7.92 -30.74
C ALA A 96 -4.56 -8.33 -32.01
N LEU A 97 -3.83 -8.63 -33.09
CA LEU A 97 -4.40 -9.18 -34.32
C LEU A 97 -4.86 -10.64 -34.13
N HIS A 98 -3.97 -11.50 -33.65
CA HIS A 98 -4.20 -12.94 -33.56
C HIS A 98 -4.84 -13.36 -32.23
N LYS A 99 -6.16 -13.16 -32.11
CA LYS A 99 -6.97 -13.54 -30.95
C LYS A 99 -7.35 -15.03 -30.92
N ASN A 100 -6.36 -15.91 -31.02
CA ASN A 100 -6.56 -17.37 -31.13
C ASN A 100 -5.35 -18.15 -30.57
N PHE A 101 -5.50 -19.46 -30.39
CA PHE A 101 -4.38 -20.39 -30.52
C PHE A 101 -4.17 -20.72 -32.00
N LEU A 102 -2.92 -20.69 -32.47
CA LEU A 102 -2.54 -21.35 -33.70
C LEU A 102 -2.09 -22.77 -33.35
N MET A 103 -2.92 -23.75 -33.68
CA MET A 103 -2.64 -25.17 -33.46
C MET A 103 -1.69 -25.66 -34.55
N ILE A 104 -0.46 -25.95 -34.16
CA ILE A 104 0.64 -26.31 -35.06
C ILE A 104 1.68 -27.12 -34.29
N GLY A 105 2.17 -28.21 -34.89
CA GLY A 105 3.17 -29.06 -34.26
C GLY A 105 4.51 -28.36 -34.04
N GLN A 106 5.12 -28.59 -32.88
CA GLN A 106 6.50 -28.16 -32.59
C GLN A 106 7.54 -28.48 -33.70
N PRO A 107 7.51 -29.65 -34.39
CA PRO A 107 8.40 -29.93 -35.52
C PRO A 107 8.42 -28.84 -36.60
N GLU A 108 7.26 -28.25 -36.88
CA GLU A 108 7.07 -27.26 -37.94
C GLU A 108 7.69 -25.91 -37.54
N VAL A 109 7.52 -25.53 -36.28
CA VAL A 109 8.18 -24.36 -35.67
C VAL A 109 9.71 -24.54 -35.65
N GLU A 110 10.19 -25.73 -35.29
CA GLU A 110 11.63 -26.06 -35.35
C GLU A 110 12.16 -26.04 -36.80
N ARG A 111 11.38 -26.49 -37.79
CA ARG A 111 11.73 -26.52 -39.22
C ARG A 111 12.00 -25.12 -39.77
N VAL A 112 11.07 -24.18 -39.58
CA VAL A 112 11.19 -22.80 -40.06
C VAL A 112 12.41 -22.11 -39.44
N MET A 113 12.62 -22.25 -38.12
CA MET A 113 13.81 -21.71 -37.46
C MET A 113 15.09 -22.34 -38.02
N ARG A 114 15.15 -23.68 -38.14
CA ARG A 114 16.33 -24.40 -38.64
C ARG A 114 16.72 -23.98 -40.06
N GLN A 115 15.76 -23.79 -40.95
CA GLN A 115 16.03 -23.36 -42.33
C GLN A 115 16.72 -21.99 -42.38
N ARG A 116 16.41 -21.08 -41.45
CA ARG A 116 17.08 -19.77 -41.34
C ARG A 116 18.45 -19.84 -40.64
N LEU A 117 18.65 -20.78 -39.71
CA LEU A 117 19.89 -20.90 -38.92
C LEU A 117 21.04 -21.62 -39.65
N GLY A 118 20.75 -22.56 -40.54
CA GLY A 118 21.77 -23.32 -41.28
C GLY A 118 22.84 -23.99 -40.39
N ASP A 119 24.10 -23.88 -40.80
CA ASP A 119 25.26 -24.56 -40.17
C ASP A 119 25.62 -24.07 -38.75
N ASN A 120 24.88 -23.07 -38.22
CA ASN A 120 25.06 -22.59 -36.85
C ASN A 120 24.52 -23.60 -35.81
N VAL A 121 23.73 -24.59 -36.24
CA VAL A 121 23.24 -25.68 -35.39
C VAL A 121 24.04 -26.96 -35.65
N SER A 122 24.74 -27.46 -34.62
CA SER A 122 25.47 -28.73 -34.66
C SER A 122 24.76 -29.78 -33.80
N TYR A 123 24.22 -30.80 -34.49
CA TYR A 123 23.59 -31.99 -33.91
C TYR A 123 24.63 -33.10 -33.65
N ASN A 124 24.28 -34.08 -32.81
CA ASN A 124 25.17 -35.14 -32.29
C ASN A 124 26.35 -34.62 -31.44
N GLU A 125 26.22 -33.42 -30.86
CA GLU A 125 27.25 -32.76 -30.05
C GLU A 125 26.83 -32.77 -28.57
N HIS A 126 26.98 -33.93 -27.91
CA HIS A 126 26.68 -34.06 -26.49
C HIS A 126 27.70 -33.30 -25.64
N VAL A 127 27.26 -32.25 -24.95
CA VAL A 127 28.13 -31.42 -24.09
C VAL A 127 28.48 -32.17 -22.81
N THR A 128 29.79 -32.29 -22.54
CA THR A 128 30.35 -33.01 -21.39
C THR A 128 30.95 -32.09 -20.33
N SER A 129 31.24 -30.83 -20.66
CA SER A 129 31.76 -29.84 -19.72
C SER A 129 31.35 -28.41 -20.10
N VAL A 130 31.12 -27.58 -19.08
CA VAL A 130 30.91 -26.13 -19.17
C VAL A 130 31.72 -25.48 -18.04
N VAL A 131 32.76 -24.72 -18.38
CA VAL A 131 33.69 -24.08 -17.42
C VAL A 131 33.57 -22.56 -17.56
N GLU A 132 33.25 -21.87 -16.46
CA GLU A 132 32.96 -20.43 -16.46
C GLU A 132 34.12 -19.60 -15.86
N GLU A 133 34.99 -19.13 -16.74
CA GLU A 133 36.22 -18.37 -16.43
C GLU A 133 36.00 -16.85 -16.30
N GLU A 134 37.06 -16.13 -15.97
CA GLU A 134 37.05 -14.66 -15.99
C GLU A 134 37.02 -14.14 -17.45
N GLY A 135 35.85 -13.69 -17.87
CA GLY A 135 35.65 -13.04 -19.17
C GLY A 135 35.00 -13.92 -20.25
N PHE A 136 35.06 -15.24 -20.11
CA PHE A 136 34.52 -16.21 -21.08
C PHE A 136 34.00 -17.49 -20.40
N VAL A 137 33.37 -18.33 -21.20
CA VAL A 137 32.93 -19.68 -20.86
C VAL A 137 33.45 -20.64 -21.92
N GLU A 138 33.97 -21.78 -21.51
CA GLU A 138 34.44 -22.85 -22.40
C GLU A 138 33.49 -24.05 -22.31
N VAL A 139 33.05 -24.52 -23.47
CA VAL A 139 32.11 -25.64 -23.62
C VAL A 139 32.80 -26.74 -24.43
N THR A 140 32.81 -27.96 -23.89
CA THR A 140 33.45 -29.12 -24.51
C THR A 140 32.42 -30.22 -24.74
N THR A 141 32.47 -30.86 -25.92
CA THR A 141 31.57 -31.97 -26.29
C THR A 141 32.29 -33.32 -26.29
N SER A 142 31.51 -34.40 -26.35
CA SER A 142 32.02 -35.78 -26.45
C SER A 142 32.82 -36.05 -27.73
N SER A 143 32.72 -35.21 -28.77
CA SER A 143 33.54 -35.31 -29.99
C SER A 143 34.95 -34.72 -29.82
N GLY A 144 35.24 -34.10 -28.65
CA GLY A 144 36.48 -33.37 -28.40
C GLY A 144 36.47 -31.93 -28.92
N ARG A 145 35.34 -31.46 -29.47
CA ARG A 145 35.17 -30.07 -29.89
C ARG A 145 35.09 -29.16 -28.67
N ALA A 146 35.86 -28.07 -28.70
CA ALA A 146 35.87 -27.02 -27.69
C ALA A 146 35.49 -25.66 -28.30
N VAL A 147 34.45 -25.05 -27.75
CA VAL A 147 33.89 -23.75 -28.14
C VAL A 147 34.05 -22.77 -26.98
N ARG A 148 34.63 -21.60 -27.23
CA ARG A 148 34.80 -20.52 -26.26
C ARG A 148 33.83 -19.38 -26.60
N SER A 149 33.14 -18.86 -25.58
CA SER A 149 32.16 -17.79 -25.77
C SER A 149 32.07 -16.81 -24.61
N LYS A 150 31.50 -15.61 -24.81
CA LYS A 150 31.35 -14.60 -23.75
C LYS A 150 30.24 -14.97 -22.76
N TYR A 151 29.21 -15.67 -23.25
CA TYR A 151 28.05 -16.16 -22.50
C TYR A 151 27.59 -17.53 -23.02
N VAL A 152 26.94 -18.32 -22.17
CA VAL A 152 26.33 -19.60 -22.53
C VAL A 152 24.85 -19.60 -22.16
N VAL A 153 24.00 -20.14 -23.04
CA VAL A 153 22.57 -20.33 -22.79
C VAL A 153 22.26 -21.84 -22.71
N GLY A 154 21.88 -22.31 -21.53
CA GLY A 154 21.32 -23.64 -21.33
C GLY A 154 19.83 -23.67 -21.69
N ALA A 155 19.53 -24.28 -22.83
CA ALA A 155 18.18 -24.56 -23.35
C ALA A 155 17.97 -26.08 -23.54
N ASP A 156 18.72 -26.89 -22.80
CA ASP A 156 18.85 -28.36 -22.88
C ASP A 156 17.74 -29.12 -22.11
N GLY A 157 16.60 -28.47 -21.91
CA GLY A 157 15.35 -29.09 -21.48
C GLY A 157 15.28 -29.52 -20.01
N ALA A 158 14.19 -30.21 -19.65
CA ALA A 158 13.84 -30.53 -18.26
C ALA A 158 14.94 -31.30 -17.48
N ARG A 159 15.78 -32.06 -18.19
CA ARG A 159 16.88 -32.86 -17.62
C ARG A 159 18.25 -32.17 -17.65
N SER A 160 18.29 -30.89 -18.07
CA SER A 160 19.45 -30.02 -18.26
C SER A 160 20.73 -30.47 -17.56
N PHE A 161 21.77 -30.70 -18.36
CA PHE A 161 23.16 -30.85 -17.93
C PHE A 161 23.68 -29.51 -17.39
N VAL A 162 23.42 -28.40 -18.09
CA VAL A 162 23.92 -27.06 -17.73
C VAL A 162 23.46 -26.64 -16.33
N ARG A 163 22.18 -26.85 -16.00
CA ARG A 163 21.66 -26.55 -14.65
C ARG A 163 22.35 -27.39 -13.57
N LYS A 164 22.66 -28.67 -13.86
CA LYS A 164 23.31 -29.58 -12.91
C LYS A 164 24.80 -29.25 -12.71
N SER A 165 25.53 -28.94 -13.79
CA SER A 165 26.95 -28.59 -13.70
C SER A 165 27.19 -27.30 -12.89
N LEU A 166 26.22 -26.39 -12.90
CA LEU A 166 26.20 -25.18 -12.08
C LEU A 166 25.73 -25.39 -10.62
N GLY A 167 25.29 -26.59 -10.25
CA GLY A 167 24.73 -26.87 -8.92
C GLY A 167 23.39 -26.17 -8.62
N ILE A 168 22.71 -25.61 -9.63
CA ILE A 168 21.48 -24.84 -9.45
C ILE A 168 20.33 -25.77 -9.03
N THR A 169 19.71 -25.46 -7.89
CA THR A 169 18.60 -26.24 -7.35
C THR A 169 17.37 -26.19 -8.28
N PHE A 170 16.60 -27.28 -8.34
CA PHE A 170 15.42 -27.39 -9.19
C PHE A 170 14.22 -27.88 -8.35
N THR A 171 13.61 -26.94 -7.64
CA THR A 171 12.63 -27.18 -6.57
C THR A 171 11.21 -27.22 -7.11
N GLY A 172 10.34 -27.98 -6.45
CA GLY A 172 8.90 -28.01 -6.75
C GLY A 172 8.24 -29.37 -6.55
N THR A 173 6.96 -29.45 -6.90
CA THR A 173 6.04 -30.56 -6.63
C THR A 173 5.99 -31.58 -7.76
N LYS A 174 5.62 -32.83 -7.41
CA LYS A 174 5.28 -33.89 -8.36
C LYS A 174 3.88 -34.42 -8.03
N PRO A 175 2.82 -33.89 -8.66
CA PRO A 175 1.48 -34.46 -8.56
C PRO A 175 1.48 -35.92 -9.05
N GLU A 176 0.70 -36.80 -8.41
CA GLU A 176 0.49 -38.18 -8.86
C GLU A 176 -0.59 -38.25 -9.95
N MET A 177 -0.34 -37.55 -11.06
CA MET A 177 -1.22 -37.53 -12.23
C MET A 177 -0.40 -37.78 -13.50
N THR A 178 -0.83 -38.79 -14.26
CA THR A 178 -0.26 -39.15 -15.56
C THR A 178 -1.35 -39.07 -16.63
N TRP A 179 -1.09 -38.27 -17.65
CA TRP A 179 -1.95 -38.09 -18.81
C TRP A 179 -1.49 -38.99 -19.95
N ALA A 180 -2.42 -39.64 -20.66
CA ALA A 180 -2.17 -40.12 -22.01
C ALA A 180 -2.35 -38.96 -22.98
N VAL A 181 -1.43 -38.83 -23.95
CA VAL A 181 -1.53 -37.88 -25.05
C VAL A 181 -1.47 -38.64 -26.37
N LEU A 182 -2.45 -38.42 -27.23
CA LEU A 182 -2.61 -39.12 -28.50
C LEU A 182 -2.74 -38.10 -29.62
N ASP A 183 -1.94 -38.22 -30.69
CA ASP A 183 -2.16 -37.57 -31.97
C ASP A 183 -2.72 -38.61 -32.95
N THR A 184 -3.99 -38.48 -33.33
CA THR A 184 -4.73 -39.52 -34.07
C THR A 184 -5.70 -38.94 -35.10
N PHE A 185 -6.06 -39.76 -36.09
CA PHE A 185 -7.09 -39.48 -37.09
C PHE A 185 -8.34 -40.31 -36.78
N LEU A 186 -9.51 -39.69 -36.94
CA LEU A 186 -10.80 -40.29 -36.58
C LEU A 186 -11.74 -40.38 -37.79
N ASP A 187 -12.48 -41.48 -37.88
CA ASP A 187 -13.74 -41.58 -38.61
C ASP A 187 -14.88 -41.47 -37.59
N THR A 188 -15.63 -40.36 -37.62
CA THR A 188 -16.63 -40.04 -36.60
C THR A 188 -17.79 -39.21 -37.19
N ASP A 189 -18.98 -39.37 -36.62
CA ASP A 189 -20.13 -38.49 -36.85
C ASP A 189 -20.24 -37.35 -35.82
N PHE A 190 -19.30 -37.27 -34.87
CA PHE A 190 -19.16 -36.13 -33.97
C PHE A 190 -18.86 -34.86 -34.78
N PRO A 191 -19.51 -33.71 -34.50
CA PRO A 191 -19.29 -32.46 -35.24
C PRO A 191 -17.88 -31.90 -35.00
N VAL A 192 -16.93 -32.28 -35.84
CA VAL A 192 -15.54 -31.77 -35.82
C VAL A 192 -15.56 -30.26 -36.09
N CYS A 193 -15.09 -29.48 -35.13
CA CYS A 193 -14.99 -28.02 -35.20
C CYS A 193 -13.61 -27.55 -34.69
N PRO A 194 -13.09 -26.39 -35.12
CA PRO A 194 -11.82 -25.84 -34.64
C PRO A 194 -11.98 -25.20 -33.24
N GLU A 195 -12.35 -26.02 -32.26
CA GLU A 195 -12.61 -25.65 -30.87
C GLU A 195 -11.87 -26.58 -29.91
N ILE A 196 -11.39 -26.05 -28.78
CA ILE A 196 -10.92 -26.90 -27.68
C ILE A 196 -12.14 -27.46 -26.95
N ILE A 197 -12.36 -28.77 -27.00
CA ILE A 197 -13.52 -29.41 -26.38
C ILE A 197 -13.08 -30.12 -25.10
N THR A 198 -13.68 -29.75 -23.98
CA THR A 198 -13.55 -30.48 -22.70
C THR A 198 -14.80 -31.35 -22.51
N PHE A 199 -14.58 -32.63 -22.22
CA PHE A 199 -15.64 -33.61 -22.02
C PHE A 199 -15.85 -33.86 -20.53
N GLU A 200 -17.08 -33.66 -20.04
CA GLU A 200 -17.49 -34.02 -18.68
C GLU A 200 -18.24 -35.35 -18.68
N LEU A 201 -17.75 -36.30 -17.89
CA LEU A 201 -18.41 -37.58 -17.60
C LEU A 201 -18.38 -37.79 -16.08
N ASP A 202 -19.48 -38.28 -15.50
CA ASP A 202 -19.64 -38.51 -14.05
C ASP A 202 -19.28 -37.30 -13.13
N GLY A 203 -19.36 -36.08 -13.67
CA GLY A 203 -19.02 -34.84 -12.96
C GLY A 203 -17.53 -34.48 -12.96
N GLU A 204 -16.70 -35.16 -13.77
CA GLU A 204 -15.27 -34.93 -13.91
C GLU A 204 -14.88 -34.61 -15.36
N SER A 205 -13.88 -33.73 -15.54
CA SER A 205 -13.46 -33.18 -16.83
C SER A 205 -12.15 -33.82 -17.32
N ARG A 206 -12.17 -35.13 -17.57
CA ARG A 206 -10.94 -35.93 -17.76
C ARG A 206 -10.41 -36.08 -19.18
N VAL A 207 -11.22 -35.74 -20.19
CA VAL A 207 -10.82 -35.79 -21.60
C VAL A 207 -10.90 -34.40 -22.21
N ALA A 208 -9.82 -33.98 -22.88
CA ALA A 208 -9.79 -32.76 -23.68
C ALA A 208 -9.34 -33.09 -25.11
N TRP A 209 -10.08 -32.59 -26.10
CA TRP A 209 -9.76 -32.66 -27.52
C TRP A 209 -9.23 -31.31 -27.99
N ILE A 210 -8.03 -31.33 -28.54
CA ILE A 210 -7.39 -30.22 -29.23
C ILE A 210 -7.39 -30.55 -30.74
N PRO A 211 -8.07 -29.76 -31.59
CA PRO A 211 -8.03 -29.96 -33.03
C PRO A 211 -6.66 -29.52 -33.56
N ARG A 212 -6.13 -30.23 -34.56
CA ARG A 212 -4.78 -30.02 -35.07
C ARG A 212 -4.77 -29.81 -36.58
N GLU A 213 -3.63 -29.37 -37.08
CA GLU A 213 -3.31 -29.29 -38.50
C GLU A 213 -3.53 -30.64 -39.23
N ARG A 214 -3.66 -30.60 -40.56
CA ARG A 214 -3.91 -31.78 -41.43
C ARG A 214 -5.20 -32.57 -41.13
N GLY A 215 -6.10 -32.05 -40.30
CA GLY A 215 -7.31 -32.77 -39.85
C GLY A 215 -7.04 -33.79 -38.73
N MET A 216 -5.86 -33.72 -38.11
CA MET A 216 -5.49 -34.56 -36.98
C MET A 216 -6.23 -34.11 -35.71
N SER A 217 -6.44 -35.04 -34.78
CA SER A 217 -7.07 -34.81 -33.49
C SER A 217 -6.12 -35.18 -32.37
N ARG A 218 -5.85 -34.24 -31.47
CA ARG A 218 -5.08 -34.51 -30.27
C ARG A 218 -5.99 -34.70 -29.07
N PHE A 219 -5.79 -35.78 -28.32
CA PHE A 219 -6.49 -36.02 -27.06
C PHE A 219 -5.54 -35.99 -25.87
N TYR A 220 -5.95 -35.32 -24.82
CA TYR A 220 -5.39 -35.43 -23.47
C TYR A 220 -6.38 -36.20 -22.61
N VAL A 221 -5.99 -37.37 -22.09
CA VAL A 221 -6.84 -38.27 -21.31
C VAL A 221 -6.22 -38.53 -19.95
N LEU A 222 -6.92 -38.17 -18.87
CA LEU A 222 -6.52 -38.51 -17.50
C LEU A 222 -7.09 -39.88 -17.12
N LEU A 223 -6.24 -40.91 -17.12
CA LEU A 223 -6.59 -42.27 -16.71
C LEU A 223 -6.27 -42.53 -15.24
N LYS A 224 -6.98 -43.49 -14.63
CA LYS A 224 -6.72 -44.00 -13.28
C LYS A 224 -5.97 -45.32 -13.37
N GLY A 225 -4.78 -45.41 -12.76
CA GLY A 225 -3.97 -46.63 -12.75
C GLY A 225 -3.04 -46.72 -13.95
N GLU A 226 -3.12 -47.81 -14.70
CA GLU A 226 -2.31 -48.05 -15.90
C GLU A 226 -2.74 -47.12 -17.05
N VAL A 227 -1.78 -46.74 -17.90
CA VAL A 227 -1.96 -45.74 -18.96
C VAL A 227 -1.48 -46.32 -20.29
N THR A 228 -2.37 -47.00 -21.00
CA THR A 228 -2.13 -47.55 -22.35
C THR A 228 -2.91 -46.76 -23.42
N GLN A 229 -2.63 -47.03 -24.70
CA GLN A 229 -3.33 -46.40 -25.81
C GLN A 229 -4.80 -46.85 -25.86
N GLU A 230 -5.03 -48.15 -25.71
CA GLU A 230 -6.34 -48.81 -25.80
C GLU A 230 -7.30 -48.27 -24.71
N LEU A 231 -6.81 -48.12 -23.47
CA LEU A 231 -7.58 -47.54 -22.37
C LEU A 231 -7.91 -46.06 -22.60
N ALA A 232 -7.03 -45.32 -23.28
CA ALA A 232 -7.29 -43.93 -23.63
C ALA A 232 -8.32 -43.82 -24.76
N GLU A 233 -8.21 -44.65 -25.79
CA GLU A 233 -9.18 -44.76 -26.89
C GLU A 233 -10.58 -45.17 -26.37
N GLU A 234 -10.66 -46.19 -25.50
CA GLU A 234 -11.91 -46.55 -24.81
C GLU A 234 -12.51 -45.39 -24.00
N SER A 235 -11.67 -44.66 -23.27
CA SER A 235 -12.11 -43.49 -22.49
C SER A 235 -12.68 -42.41 -23.41
N ILE A 236 -12.03 -42.12 -24.53
CA ILE A 236 -12.51 -41.17 -25.55
C ILE A 236 -13.86 -41.65 -26.11
N LYS A 237 -13.99 -42.92 -26.55
CA LYS A 237 -15.28 -43.46 -27.05
C LYS A 237 -16.41 -43.32 -26.02
N LYS A 238 -16.13 -43.53 -24.73
CA LYS A 238 -17.11 -43.34 -23.63
C LYS A 238 -17.50 -41.87 -23.42
N HIS A 239 -16.55 -40.94 -23.50
CA HIS A 239 -16.82 -39.50 -23.33
C HIS A 239 -17.53 -38.86 -24.53
N LEU A 240 -17.33 -39.39 -25.74
CA LEU A 240 -17.95 -38.90 -26.97
C LEU A 240 -19.32 -39.54 -27.28
N ALA A 241 -19.82 -40.46 -26.44
CA ALA A 241 -21.14 -41.07 -26.65
C ALA A 241 -22.26 -39.99 -26.71
N PRO A 242 -23.27 -40.13 -27.60
CA PRO A 242 -23.60 -41.32 -28.40
C PRO A 242 -22.94 -41.39 -29.80
N TYR A 243 -21.99 -40.51 -30.10
CA TYR A 243 -21.38 -40.42 -31.43
C TYR A 243 -20.50 -41.64 -31.75
N ARG A 244 -20.49 -42.09 -33.02
CA ARG A 244 -19.59 -43.12 -33.53
C ARG A 244 -18.18 -42.56 -33.59
N VAL A 245 -17.19 -43.27 -33.07
CA VAL A 245 -15.78 -42.86 -33.08
C VAL A 245 -14.90 -44.07 -33.40
N GLU A 246 -14.23 -44.06 -34.55
CA GLU A 246 -13.23 -45.05 -34.93
C GLU A 246 -11.88 -44.41 -35.20
N PHE A 247 -10.81 -45.01 -34.66
CA PHE A 247 -9.44 -44.52 -34.79
C PHE A 247 -8.82 -45.12 -36.06
N THR A 248 -8.54 -44.28 -37.05
CA THR A 248 -8.03 -44.75 -38.36
C THR A 248 -6.50 -44.85 -38.38
N LYS A 249 -5.81 -43.96 -37.66
CA LYS A 249 -4.35 -43.94 -37.53
C LYS A 249 -3.93 -43.09 -36.33
N THR A 250 -3.16 -43.64 -35.40
CA THR A 250 -2.46 -42.88 -34.36
C THR A 250 -1.01 -42.63 -34.82
N GLU A 251 -0.60 -41.37 -34.96
CA GLU A 251 0.78 -41.01 -35.34
C GLU A 251 1.71 -40.92 -34.14
N TRP A 252 1.19 -40.60 -32.95
CA TRP A 252 2.00 -40.49 -31.74
C TRP A 252 1.17 -40.77 -30.48
N PHE A 253 1.72 -41.59 -29.58
CA PHE A 253 1.20 -41.85 -28.25
C PHE A 253 2.31 -41.57 -27.22
N SER A 254 1.98 -40.88 -26.12
CA SER A 254 2.93 -40.66 -25.03
C SER A 254 2.24 -40.50 -23.68
N THR A 255 2.93 -40.90 -22.61
CA THR A 255 2.51 -40.67 -21.23
C THR A 255 3.23 -39.47 -20.64
N PHE A 256 2.47 -38.52 -20.07
CA PHE A 256 3.00 -37.31 -19.45
C PHE A 256 2.66 -37.28 -17.95
N THR A 257 3.66 -37.49 -17.09
CA THR A 257 3.53 -37.25 -15.65
C THR A 257 3.78 -35.79 -15.33
N VAL A 258 2.82 -35.14 -14.65
CA VAL A 258 2.93 -33.73 -14.27
C VAL A 258 4.13 -33.49 -13.35
N LYS A 259 4.92 -32.45 -13.67
CA LYS A 259 6.04 -31.97 -12.86
C LYS A 259 5.96 -30.44 -12.84
N GLU A 260 6.02 -29.88 -11.64
CA GLU A 260 6.01 -28.44 -11.41
C GLU A 260 7.34 -28.10 -10.74
N ARG A 261 8.27 -27.48 -11.47
CA ARG A 261 9.62 -27.20 -10.99
C ARG A 261 10.18 -25.89 -11.52
N ILE A 262 10.98 -25.21 -10.72
CA ILE A 262 11.67 -23.99 -11.08
C ILE A 262 13.12 -24.01 -10.58
N ALA A 263 14.03 -23.43 -11.36
CA ALA A 263 15.41 -23.23 -10.97
C ALA A 263 15.49 -22.14 -9.89
N GLY A 264 16.34 -22.33 -8.87
CA GLY A 264 16.54 -21.33 -7.81
C GLY A 264 16.98 -19.96 -8.36
N ASN A 265 17.84 -19.99 -9.38
CA ASN A 265 18.33 -18.84 -10.14
C ASN A 265 18.40 -19.24 -11.62
N PHE A 266 18.12 -18.32 -12.53
CA PHE A 266 18.25 -18.53 -13.98
C PHE A 266 19.65 -18.16 -14.50
N ILE A 267 20.53 -17.61 -13.67
CA ILE A 267 21.87 -17.13 -14.04
C ILE A 267 22.88 -17.67 -13.02
N SER A 268 24.03 -18.13 -13.49
CA SER A 268 25.12 -18.64 -12.65
C SER A 268 25.72 -17.58 -11.71
N LYS A 269 26.55 -18.01 -10.75
CA LYS A 269 27.22 -17.14 -9.75
C LYS A 269 26.24 -16.14 -9.11
N ASP A 270 25.11 -16.67 -8.61
CA ASP A 270 24.03 -15.94 -7.92
C ASP A 270 23.50 -14.68 -8.66
N GLY A 271 23.44 -14.74 -9.99
CA GLY A 271 22.94 -13.64 -10.82
C GLY A 271 24.02 -12.78 -11.50
N LEU A 272 25.30 -13.08 -11.28
CA LEU A 272 26.44 -12.29 -11.79
C LEU A 272 27.29 -13.04 -12.83
N GLY A 273 26.99 -14.31 -13.08
CA GLY A 273 27.76 -15.18 -13.97
C GLY A 273 27.38 -15.10 -15.45
N ARG A 274 28.04 -15.94 -16.24
CA ARG A 274 27.97 -15.95 -17.71
C ARG A 274 27.14 -17.08 -18.30
N VAL A 275 26.62 -17.99 -17.47
CA VAL A 275 25.80 -19.13 -17.91
C VAL A 275 24.35 -18.90 -17.49
N ILE A 276 23.43 -18.95 -18.43
CA ILE A 276 22.04 -18.52 -18.28
C ILE A 276 21.11 -19.67 -18.71
N LEU A 277 20.09 -19.97 -17.92
CA LEU A 277 19.08 -20.99 -18.22
C LEU A 277 17.85 -20.37 -18.91
N SER A 278 17.23 -21.10 -19.83
CA SER A 278 16.05 -20.65 -20.57
C SER A 278 15.09 -21.80 -20.90
N GLY A 279 13.77 -21.54 -20.85
CA GLY A 279 12.73 -22.56 -21.09
C GLY A 279 12.79 -23.73 -20.11
N ASP A 280 12.54 -24.95 -20.62
CA ASP A 280 12.51 -26.20 -19.84
C ASP A 280 13.78 -26.46 -18.98
N ALA A 281 14.93 -25.87 -19.32
CA ALA A 281 16.14 -25.94 -18.50
C ALA A 281 16.03 -25.11 -17.20
N ALA A 282 15.23 -24.05 -17.21
CA ALA A 282 15.00 -23.13 -16.10
C ALA A 282 13.70 -23.42 -15.33
N HIS A 283 12.62 -23.84 -15.99
CA HIS A 283 11.33 -24.13 -15.36
C HIS A 283 10.53 -25.18 -16.14
N VAL A 284 9.73 -25.98 -15.45
CA VAL A 284 8.86 -27.01 -16.04
C VAL A 284 7.52 -26.96 -15.30
N HIS A 285 6.43 -27.00 -16.05
CA HIS A 285 5.07 -26.94 -15.52
C HIS A 285 4.17 -28.01 -16.16
N SER A 286 2.90 -28.08 -15.77
CA SER A 286 1.95 -29.00 -16.40
C SER A 286 1.60 -28.62 -17.84
N VAL A 287 1.15 -29.60 -18.64
CA VAL A 287 0.62 -29.40 -20.00
C VAL A 287 -0.66 -28.54 -20.03
N ASN A 288 -1.47 -28.55 -18.98
CA ASN A 288 -2.75 -27.83 -18.95
C ASN A 288 -2.54 -26.32 -19.15
N GLY A 289 -3.24 -25.75 -20.12
CA GLY A 289 -3.08 -24.35 -20.55
C GLY A 289 -2.04 -24.13 -21.66
N GLY A 290 -1.35 -25.16 -22.15
CA GLY A 290 -0.50 -25.09 -23.35
C GLY A 290 0.79 -24.26 -23.20
N GLN A 291 1.30 -24.08 -21.97
CA GLN A 291 2.28 -23.02 -21.70
C GLN A 291 3.75 -23.33 -22.08
N GLY A 292 4.11 -24.57 -22.42
CA GLY A 292 5.51 -25.04 -22.42
C GLY A 292 6.40 -24.32 -23.44
N LEU A 293 6.14 -24.58 -24.72
CA LEU A 293 6.84 -23.90 -25.81
C LEU A 293 6.65 -22.38 -25.73
N ASN A 294 5.44 -21.91 -25.40
CA ASN A 294 5.10 -20.49 -25.32
C ASN A 294 5.94 -19.71 -24.28
N THR A 295 6.15 -20.28 -23.08
CA THR A 295 6.98 -19.64 -22.04
C THR A 295 8.46 -19.70 -22.39
N GLY A 296 8.95 -20.81 -22.94
CA GLY A 296 10.33 -20.91 -23.44
C GLY A 296 10.63 -19.94 -24.59
N VAL A 297 9.70 -19.75 -25.53
CA VAL A 297 9.79 -18.70 -26.56
C VAL A 297 9.79 -17.31 -25.94
N SER A 298 8.96 -17.07 -24.93
CA SER A 298 8.94 -15.78 -24.21
C SER A 298 10.22 -15.52 -23.40
N ASP A 299 10.90 -16.55 -22.90
CA ASP A 299 12.22 -16.41 -22.27
C ASP A 299 13.28 -16.04 -23.30
N ALA A 300 13.29 -16.75 -24.43
CA ALA A 300 14.21 -16.49 -25.54
C ALA A 300 14.10 -15.05 -26.07
N PHE A 301 12.86 -14.58 -26.28
CA PHE A 301 12.56 -13.20 -26.71
C PHE A 301 13.00 -12.14 -25.69
N ALA A 302 12.94 -12.46 -24.39
CA ALA A 302 13.46 -11.60 -23.33
C ALA A 302 14.98 -11.64 -23.19
N LEU A 303 15.63 -12.76 -23.54
CA LEU A 303 17.06 -12.98 -23.31
C LEU A 303 17.96 -12.40 -24.42
N ALA A 304 17.60 -12.59 -25.69
CA ALA A 304 18.53 -12.32 -26.80
C ALA A 304 18.97 -10.84 -26.90
N TRP A 305 18.04 -9.88 -26.76
CA TRP A 305 18.38 -8.45 -26.76
C TRP A 305 19.29 -8.05 -25.59
N ARG A 306 19.10 -8.68 -24.42
CA ARG A 306 19.95 -8.46 -23.23
C ARG A 306 21.37 -8.94 -23.49
N LEU A 307 21.53 -10.16 -24.00
CA LEU A 307 22.83 -10.70 -24.39
C LEU A 307 23.52 -9.84 -25.45
N SER A 308 22.81 -9.43 -26.51
CA SER A 308 23.36 -8.51 -27.53
C SER A 308 23.84 -7.19 -26.90
N SER A 309 23.07 -6.59 -25.98
CA SER A 309 23.44 -5.35 -25.28
C SER A 309 24.70 -5.49 -24.40
N LEU A 310 24.96 -6.68 -23.88
CA LEU A 310 26.11 -7.00 -23.03
C LEU A 310 27.38 -7.28 -23.85
N VAL A 311 27.21 -8.00 -24.97
CA VAL A 311 28.26 -8.41 -25.91
C VAL A 311 28.77 -7.24 -26.75
N THR A 312 27.86 -6.36 -27.19
CA THR A 312 28.16 -5.23 -28.09
C THR A 312 28.85 -4.09 -27.33
N PRO A 313 29.82 -3.38 -27.95
CA PRO A 313 30.42 -2.16 -27.38
C PRO A 313 29.41 -1.00 -27.31
N SER A 314 28.62 -0.96 -26.24
CA SER A 314 27.40 -0.15 -26.11
C SER A 314 27.52 1.11 -25.24
N GLY A 315 28.73 1.46 -24.78
CA GLY A 315 28.95 2.58 -23.85
C GLY A 315 28.31 2.42 -22.45
N LEU A 316 27.57 1.33 -22.22
CA LEU A 316 26.88 1.05 -20.97
C LEU A 316 27.85 0.89 -19.80
N THR A 317 27.53 1.54 -18.69
CA THR A 317 28.26 1.38 -17.42
C THR A 317 28.18 -0.06 -16.92
N ALA A 318 29.16 -0.49 -16.12
CA ALA A 318 29.16 -1.83 -15.53
C ALA A 318 27.87 -2.14 -14.75
N ARG A 319 27.34 -1.13 -14.03
CA ARG A 319 26.05 -1.23 -13.33
C ARG A 319 24.88 -1.42 -14.31
N ALA A 320 24.79 -0.64 -15.39
CA ALA A 320 23.72 -0.80 -16.36
C ALA A 320 23.73 -2.20 -17.02
N LYS A 321 24.93 -2.76 -17.29
CA LYS A 321 25.09 -4.13 -17.75
C LYS A 321 24.56 -5.15 -16.73
N GLN A 322 24.90 -4.96 -15.44
CA GLN A 322 24.40 -5.80 -14.35
C GLN A 322 22.86 -5.69 -14.16
N ASP A 323 22.30 -4.49 -14.25
CA ASP A 323 20.85 -4.24 -14.14
C ASP A 323 20.08 -4.89 -15.31
N ILE A 324 20.62 -4.82 -16.54
CA ILE A 324 20.07 -5.51 -17.72
C ILE A 324 20.08 -7.04 -17.53
N LEU A 325 21.20 -7.61 -17.11
CA LEU A 325 21.34 -9.06 -16.93
C LEU A 325 20.45 -9.59 -15.80
N SER A 326 20.52 -8.97 -14.61
CA SER A 326 19.73 -9.39 -13.44
C SER A 326 18.21 -9.26 -13.64
N SER A 327 17.76 -8.29 -14.44
CA SER A 327 16.34 -8.17 -14.80
C SER A 327 15.77 -9.42 -15.48
N TYR A 328 16.58 -10.20 -16.22
CA TYR A 328 16.11 -11.45 -16.84
C TYR A 328 15.68 -12.48 -15.80
N ASP A 329 16.51 -12.72 -14.78
CA ASP A 329 16.14 -13.64 -13.69
C ASP A 329 14.91 -13.14 -12.94
N ILE A 330 14.88 -11.87 -12.54
CA ILE A 330 13.76 -11.26 -11.80
C ILE A 330 12.44 -11.40 -12.58
N GLU A 331 12.41 -10.98 -13.84
CA GLU A 331 11.19 -10.95 -14.66
C GLU A 331 10.75 -12.36 -15.09
N ARG A 332 11.67 -13.21 -15.53
CA ARG A 332 11.34 -14.52 -16.09
C ARG A 332 11.11 -15.59 -15.03
N ARG A 333 11.86 -15.59 -13.93
CA ARG A 333 11.62 -16.50 -12.79
C ARG A 333 10.31 -16.15 -12.06
N GLY A 334 10.01 -14.85 -11.93
CA GLY A 334 8.71 -14.38 -11.43
C GLY A 334 7.54 -14.84 -12.31
N THR A 335 7.63 -14.62 -13.62
CA THR A 335 6.63 -15.08 -14.61
C THR A 335 6.46 -16.60 -14.60
N ALA A 336 7.56 -17.36 -14.60
CA ALA A 336 7.52 -18.82 -14.58
C ALA A 336 6.83 -19.37 -13.31
N ALA A 337 7.08 -18.76 -12.15
CA ALA A 337 6.40 -19.15 -10.90
C ALA A 337 4.88 -18.92 -10.97
N GLN A 338 4.43 -17.81 -11.56
CA GLN A 338 3.00 -17.53 -11.78
C GLN A 338 2.38 -18.54 -12.75
N VAL A 339 3.05 -18.83 -13.88
CA VAL A 339 2.58 -19.81 -14.87
C VAL A 339 2.51 -21.22 -14.29
N ILE A 340 3.50 -21.64 -13.49
CA ILE A 340 3.45 -22.90 -12.72
C ILE A 340 2.20 -22.93 -11.83
N GLY A 341 1.93 -21.85 -11.08
CA GLY A 341 0.75 -21.73 -10.22
C GLY A 341 -0.58 -21.88 -10.97
N VAL A 342 -0.71 -21.24 -12.14
CA VAL A 342 -1.88 -21.34 -13.03
C VAL A 342 -2.05 -22.75 -13.58
N ALA A 343 -0.98 -23.32 -14.17
CA ALA A 343 -1.02 -24.67 -14.74
C ALA A 343 -1.37 -25.72 -13.67
N ALA A 344 -0.83 -25.57 -12.46
CA ALA A 344 -1.11 -26.43 -11.31
C ALA A 344 -2.58 -26.32 -10.83
N ALA A 345 -3.18 -25.12 -10.87
CA ALA A 345 -4.59 -24.93 -10.58
C ALA A 345 -5.49 -25.60 -11.64
N LEU A 346 -5.18 -25.41 -12.93
CA LEU A 346 -5.91 -26.05 -14.03
C LEU A 346 -5.86 -27.58 -13.93
N VAL A 347 -4.71 -28.19 -13.59
CA VAL A 347 -4.62 -29.64 -13.35
C VAL A 347 -5.53 -30.08 -12.20
N ARG A 348 -5.47 -29.39 -11.06
CA ARG A 348 -6.27 -29.77 -9.88
C ARG A 348 -7.77 -29.66 -10.11
N ASP A 349 -8.21 -28.80 -11.02
CA ASP A 349 -9.63 -28.65 -11.35
C ASP A 349 -10.18 -29.64 -12.39
N THR A 350 -9.35 -30.48 -13.05
CA THR A 350 -9.87 -31.48 -14.00
C THR A 350 -10.64 -32.62 -13.34
N VAL A 351 -10.40 -32.91 -12.06
CA VAL A 351 -11.16 -33.88 -11.25
C VAL A 351 -12.46 -33.29 -10.67
N HIS A 352 -12.97 -32.23 -11.30
CA HIS A 352 -14.20 -31.53 -10.94
C HIS A 352 -15.04 -31.23 -12.19
N THR A 353 -16.22 -30.65 -11.97
CA THR A 353 -17.16 -30.30 -13.04
C THR A 353 -16.56 -29.29 -14.00
N ALA A 354 -16.96 -29.38 -15.27
CA ALA A 354 -16.49 -28.49 -16.33
C ALA A 354 -16.83 -27.03 -16.01
N LYS A 355 -17.93 -26.75 -15.30
CA LYS A 355 -18.23 -25.39 -14.80
C LYS A 355 -17.13 -24.84 -13.89
N LYS A 356 -16.54 -25.65 -13.00
CA LYS A 356 -15.42 -25.23 -12.15
C LYS A 356 -14.17 -25.04 -13.00
N TYR A 357 -13.82 -26.03 -13.81
CA TYR A 357 -12.64 -26.01 -14.68
C TYR A 357 -12.64 -24.80 -15.64
N VAL A 358 -13.76 -24.54 -16.33
CA VAL A 358 -13.95 -23.39 -17.20
C VAL A 358 -13.84 -22.07 -16.44
N SER A 359 -14.41 -21.95 -15.24
CA SER A 359 -14.27 -20.72 -14.43
C SER A 359 -12.80 -20.44 -14.02
N THR A 360 -11.98 -21.50 -13.87
CA THR A 360 -10.55 -21.39 -13.64
C THR A 360 -9.79 -21.03 -14.91
N ILE A 361 -10.22 -21.49 -16.10
CA ILE A 361 -9.71 -21.00 -17.39
C ILE A 361 -9.99 -19.51 -17.55
N GLU A 362 -11.24 -19.07 -17.38
CA GLU A 362 -11.64 -17.67 -17.54
C GLU A 362 -10.86 -16.73 -16.62
N ARG A 363 -10.76 -17.10 -15.32
CA ARG A 363 -9.99 -16.32 -14.33
C ARG A 363 -8.52 -16.17 -14.70
N ASN A 364 -7.94 -17.14 -15.41
CA ASN A 364 -6.53 -17.17 -15.76
C ASN A 364 -6.26 -16.96 -17.26
N ALA A 365 -7.26 -16.54 -18.05
CA ALA A 365 -7.18 -16.42 -19.50
C ALA A 365 -6.02 -15.51 -19.97
N GLY A 366 -5.69 -14.47 -19.20
CA GLY A 366 -4.53 -13.62 -19.45
C GLY A 366 -3.19 -14.37 -19.43
N TYR A 367 -3.00 -15.31 -18.51
CA TYR A 367 -1.80 -16.15 -18.49
C TYR A 367 -1.84 -17.23 -19.59
N ILE A 368 -2.99 -17.86 -19.81
CA ILE A 368 -3.17 -18.91 -20.84
C ILE A 368 -2.84 -18.35 -22.24
N THR A 369 -3.34 -17.15 -22.56
CA THR A 369 -3.05 -16.46 -23.83
C THR A 369 -1.65 -15.82 -23.90
N GLY A 370 -0.95 -15.74 -22.76
CA GLY A 370 0.28 -14.98 -22.57
C GLY A 370 0.09 -13.45 -22.54
N MET A 371 -1.14 -12.95 -22.72
CA MET A 371 -1.43 -11.53 -22.93
C MET A 371 -1.58 -10.71 -21.65
N GLY A 372 -1.71 -11.38 -20.49
CA GLY A 372 -1.78 -10.78 -19.15
C GLY A 372 -0.46 -10.79 -18.38
N VAL A 373 0.61 -11.37 -18.95
CA VAL A 373 1.96 -11.33 -18.37
C VAL A 373 2.43 -9.88 -18.26
N ASN A 374 2.94 -9.52 -17.09
CA ASN A 374 3.41 -8.19 -16.75
C ASN A 374 4.60 -8.30 -15.79
N TYR A 375 5.37 -7.22 -15.68
CA TYR A 375 6.57 -7.12 -14.86
C TYR A 375 6.45 -6.05 -13.76
N ASN A 376 5.30 -5.38 -13.61
CA ASN A 376 5.11 -4.35 -12.58
C ASN A 376 4.95 -4.93 -11.16
N GLU A 377 4.55 -6.20 -11.03
CA GLU A 377 4.55 -6.93 -9.76
C GLU A 377 5.97 -7.31 -9.29
N PHE A 378 6.96 -7.27 -10.19
CA PHE A 378 8.35 -7.57 -9.87
C PHE A 378 9.14 -6.26 -9.71
N VAL A 379 10.01 -6.17 -8.70
CA VAL A 379 10.91 -5.02 -8.51
C VAL A 379 12.09 -5.13 -9.48
N THR A 380 11.83 -4.90 -10.78
CA THR A 380 12.83 -4.91 -11.85
C THR A 380 13.41 -3.50 -12.06
N PRO A 381 14.74 -3.34 -12.29
CA PRO A 381 15.35 -2.03 -12.53
C PRO A 381 14.94 -1.40 -13.87
N LEU A 382 14.34 -2.17 -14.79
CA LEU A 382 14.04 -1.76 -16.17
C LEU A 382 12.59 -1.29 -16.43
N VAL A 383 11.79 -1.09 -15.37
CA VAL A 383 10.39 -0.61 -15.49
C VAL A 383 10.21 0.66 -14.66
N GLN A 384 9.79 1.76 -15.31
CA GLN A 384 9.66 3.08 -14.69
C GLN A 384 8.46 3.87 -15.25
N GLY A 385 7.99 4.85 -14.48
CA GLY A 385 6.89 5.74 -14.88
C GLY A 385 5.53 5.36 -14.29
N VAL A 386 4.47 5.98 -14.82
CA VAL A 386 3.08 5.80 -14.37
C VAL A 386 2.23 5.44 -15.60
N GLU A 387 1.22 4.59 -15.40
CA GLU A 387 0.23 4.23 -16.41
C GLU A 387 -0.47 5.47 -17.00
N GLN A 388 -0.65 5.49 -18.32
CA GLN A 388 -1.32 6.53 -19.09
C GLN A 388 -2.16 5.89 -20.20
N GLY A 389 -3.47 5.79 -19.98
CA GLY A 389 -4.39 5.15 -20.92
C GLY A 389 -4.04 3.68 -21.18
N ILE A 390 -3.89 3.32 -22.46
CA ILE A 390 -3.50 1.95 -22.88
C ILE A 390 -2.02 1.62 -22.61
N TRP A 391 -1.20 2.62 -22.29
CA TRP A 391 0.23 2.46 -22.04
C TRP A 391 0.48 2.23 -20.55
N LYS A 392 1.04 1.07 -20.20
CA LYS A 392 1.26 0.66 -18.80
C LYS A 392 2.69 0.15 -18.60
N PRO A 393 3.52 0.73 -17.71
CA PRO A 393 4.89 0.28 -17.51
C PRO A 393 4.92 -1.16 -16.99
N GLY A 394 5.81 -1.99 -17.55
CA GLY A 394 5.92 -3.41 -17.22
C GLY A 394 4.91 -4.31 -17.93
N TYR A 395 3.92 -3.77 -18.64
CA TYR A 395 3.02 -4.56 -19.49
C TYR A 395 3.55 -4.63 -20.92
N ARG A 396 3.05 -5.59 -21.71
CA ARG A 396 3.30 -5.63 -23.15
C ARG A 396 2.91 -4.32 -23.83
N CYS A 397 3.67 -3.92 -24.84
CA CYS A 397 3.28 -2.83 -25.73
C CYS A 397 1.98 -3.21 -26.47
N PRO A 398 0.92 -2.38 -26.44
CA PRO A 398 -0.30 -2.65 -27.20
C PRO A 398 -0.01 -2.59 -28.71
N ASP A 399 -0.56 -3.54 -29.48
CA ASP A 399 -0.58 -3.42 -30.94
C ASP A 399 -1.69 -2.43 -31.34
N VAL A 400 -1.29 -1.31 -31.94
CA VAL A 400 -2.15 -0.18 -32.28
C VAL A 400 -2.14 0.09 -33.78
N THR A 401 -3.29 0.48 -34.33
CA THR A 401 -3.40 0.92 -35.71
C THR A 401 -2.80 2.31 -35.89
N LEU A 402 -2.03 2.46 -36.96
CA LEU A 402 -1.36 3.69 -37.40
C LEU A 402 -1.71 3.93 -38.88
N LYS A 403 -1.50 5.14 -39.37
CA LYS A 403 -1.61 5.51 -40.80
C LYS A 403 -0.28 6.10 -41.27
N THR A 404 0.18 5.70 -42.45
CA THR A 404 1.36 6.29 -43.11
C THR A 404 1.04 7.67 -43.67
N ASP A 405 2.05 8.40 -44.15
CA ASP A 405 1.88 9.68 -44.87
C ASP A 405 1.02 9.55 -46.14
N ALA A 406 0.96 8.35 -46.74
CA ALA A 406 0.08 8.03 -47.86
C ALA A 406 -1.38 7.77 -47.45
N GLY A 407 -1.68 7.77 -46.14
CA GLY A 407 -3.00 7.47 -45.58
C GLY A 407 -3.29 5.98 -45.42
N GLU A 408 -2.36 5.09 -45.77
CA GLU A 408 -2.52 3.64 -45.67
C GLU A 408 -2.47 3.17 -44.22
N ALA A 409 -3.43 2.32 -43.82
CA ALA A 409 -3.49 1.79 -42.47
C ALA A 409 -2.47 0.65 -42.25
N THR A 410 -1.68 0.76 -41.19
CA THR A 410 -0.70 -0.23 -40.74
C THR A 410 -0.83 -0.49 -39.23
N ARG A 411 -0.03 -1.41 -38.69
CA ARG A 411 0.00 -1.76 -37.26
C ARG A 411 1.39 -1.55 -36.69
N LEU A 412 1.47 -1.17 -35.41
CA LEU A 412 2.76 -0.99 -34.72
C LEU A 412 3.62 -2.27 -34.78
N TYR A 413 3.05 -3.46 -34.59
CA TYR A 413 3.83 -4.70 -34.64
C TYR A 413 4.32 -5.08 -36.05
N ALA A 414 3.74 -4.51 -37.10
CA ALA A 414 4.13 -4.76 -38.50
C ALA A 414 5.26 -3.84 -39.00
N ILE A 415 5.60 -2.76 -38.28
CA ILE A 415 6.61 -1.77 -38.66
C ILE A 415 7.88 -1.80 -37.81
N VAL A 416 7.92 -2.64 -36.77
CA VAL A 416 9.03 -2.75 -35.82
C VAL A 416 9.85 -4.02 -36.07
N SER A 417 11.16 -3.94 -35.82
CA SER A 417 12.06 -5.09 -35.83
C SER A 417 12.53 -5.42 -34.41
N TYR A 418 12.84 -6.70 -34.17
CA TYR A 418 13.44 -7.11 -32.90
C TYR A 418 14.81 -6.46 -32.67
N GLY A 419 15.13 -6.13 -31.41
CA GLY A 419 16.48 -5.72 -30.99
C GLY A 419 16.64 -4.29 -30.50
N HIS A 420 15.78 -3.38 -30.96
CA HIS A 420 15.93 -1.96 -30.68
C HIS A 420 14.99 -1.48 -29.58
N PHE A 421 15.46 -0.52 -28.77
CA PHE A 421 14.56 0.29 -27.97
C PHE A 421 13.79 1.21 -28.91
N ILE A 422 12.47 1.27 -28.72
CA ILE A 422 11.55 2.08 -29.52
C ILE A 422 11.02 3.21 -28.63
N VAL A 423 11.09 4.43 -29.13
CA VAL A 423 10.57 5.63 -28.45
C VAL A 423 9.36 6.14 -29.24
N LEU A 424 8.17 5.91 -28.71
CA LEU A 424 6.94 6.46 -29.28
C LEU A 424 6.72 7.86 -28.71
N SER A 425 6.77 8.86 -29.60
CA SER A 425 6.49 10.26 -29.29
C SER A 425 5.08 10.60 -29.75
N ILE A 426 4.12 10.61 -28.83
CA ILE A 426 2.69 10.72 -29.13
C ILE A 426 2.23 12.17 -28.92
N GLY A 427 1.57 12.73 -29.95
CA GLY A 427 1.00 14.07 -29.98
C GLY A 427 1.99 15.23 -30.19
N LYS A 428 3.30 14.98 -30.01
CA LYS A 428 4.38 15.92 -30.30
C LYS A 428 5.58 15.21 -30.95
N ARG A 429 6.30 15.90 -31.85
CA ARG A 429 7.57 15.42 -32.43
C ARG A 429 8.74 15.69 -31.48
N ILE A 430 9.67 14.74 -31.38
CA ILE A 430 10.95 14.85 -30.65
C ILE A 430 12.09 14.59 -31.64
N SER A 431 13.20 15.33 -31.53
CA SER A 431 14.35 15.13 -32.44
C SER A 431 15.07 13.81 -32.14
N ALA A 432 15.43 13.08 -33.18
CA ALA A 432 16.09 11.77 -33.07
C ALA A 432 17.50 11.85 -32.48
N ASP A 433 18.15 13.02 -32.54
CA ASP A 433 19.56 13.24 -32.16
C ASP A 433 19.86 13.03 -30.66
N LEU A 434 18.82 12.86 -29.83
CA LEU A 434 18.93 12.78 -28.38
C LEU A 434 19.13 11.35 -27.84
N VAL A 435 18.86 10.30 -28.63
CA VAL A 435 18.92 8.90 -28.16
C VAL A 435 19.29 7.95 -29.31
N PRO A 436 20.22 6.98 -29.13
CA PRO A 436 20.50 5.92 -30.11
C PRO A 436 19.38 4.85 -30.08
N SER A 437 18.18 5.23 -30.51
CA SER A 437 16.96 4.40 -30.48
C SER A 437 16.07 4.72 -31.69
N VAL A 438 15.21 3.79 -32.08
CA VAL A 438 14.22 4.06 -33.14
C VAL A 438 13.12 4.95 -32.56
N VAL A 439 12.98 6.17 -33.07
CA VAL A 439 11.95 7.12 -32.64
C VAL A 439 10.83 7.14 -33.67
N TYR A 440 9.58 7.00 -33.22
CA TYR A 440 8.39 7.15 -34.06
C TYR A 440 7.50 8.26 -33.51
N SER A 441 7.25 9.28 -34.32
CA SER A 441 6.37 10.42 -34.01
C SER A 441 4.95 10.13 -34.49
N ILE A 442 4.03 9.89 -33.55
CA ILE A 442 2.64 9.58 -33.83
C ILE A 442 1.79 10.83 -33.54
N LEU A 443 1.21 11.45 -34.57
CA LEU A 443 0.45 12.70 -34.47
C LEU A 443 -1.04 12.52 -34.85
N PRO A 444 -1.94 13.46 -34.48
CA PRO A 444 -3.28 13.50 -35.05
C PRO A 444 -3.23 13.72 -36.58
N HIS A 445 -4.24 13.22 -37.29
CA HIS A 445 -4.35 13.28 -38.75
C HIS A 445 -4.20 14.70 -39.34
N GLU A 446 -4.62 15.73 -38.61
CA GLU A 446 -4.51 17.15 -39.00
C GLU A 446 -3.05 17.63 -39.15
N LYS A 447 -2.06 16.86 -38.64
CA LYS A 447 -0.63 17.19 -38.67
C LYS A 447 0.20 16.20 -39.49
N ALA A 448 -0.42 15.48 -40.44
CA ALA A 448 0.23 14.45 -41.27
C ALA A 448 1.60 14.90 -41.83
N ASN A 449 1.68 16.10 -42.42
CA ASN A 449 2.90 16.67 -43.02
C ASN A 449 4.09 16.90 -42.04
N GLN A 450 3.97 16.51 -40.77
CA GLN A 450 4.99 16.69 -39.73
C GLN A 450 5.25 15.42 -38.88
N ALA A 451 4.55 14.33 -39.16
CA ALA A 451 4.60 13.08 -38.41
C ALA A 451 5.54 12.04 -39.06
N ASP A 452 5.78 10.93 -38.38
CA ASP A 452 6.26 9.70 -39.02
C ASP A 452 5.07 8.72 -39.24
N PHE A 453 4.05 8.82 -38.38
CA PHE A 453 2.74 8.16 -38.52
C PHE A 453 1.62 9.05 -37.98
N THR A 454 0.40 8.89 -38.48
CA THR A 454 -0.79 9.48 -37.86
C THR A 454 -1.72 8.43 -37.26
N ALA A 455 -2.55 8.80 -36.29
CA ALA A 455 -3.54 7.89 -35.73
C ALA A 455 -4.78 8.62 -35.19
N ASP A 456 -5.96 8.02 -35.44
CA ASP A 456 -7.25 8.61 -35.08
C ASP A 456 -7.53 8.61 -33.56
N TRP A 457 -6.78 7.77 -32.81
CA TRP A 457 -6.85 7.71 -31.35
C TRP A 457 -5.93 8.73 -30.65
N VAL A 458 -5.08 9.45 -31.38
CA VAL A 458 -4.21 10.50 -30.81
C VAL A 458 -4.95 11.84 -30.86
N THR A 459 -5.26 12.38 -29.69
CA THR A 459 -5.82 13.73 -29.56
C THR A 459 -4.71 14.79 -29.61
N GLY A 460 -5.00 15.98 -30.12
CA GLY A 460 -4.01 17.05 -30.29
C GLY A 460 -3.47 17.68 -28.99
N GLU A 461 -3.99 17.25 -27.84
CA GLU A 461 -3.66 17.73 -26.49
C GLU A 461 -2.73 16.78 -25.73
N GLU A 462 -2.65 15.50 -26.13
CA GLU A 462 -1.74 14.55 -25.49
C GLU A 462 -0.27 14.86 -25.83
N SER A 463 0.62 14.70 -24.85
CA SER A 463 2.07 14.77 -25.04
C SER A 463 2.72 13.70 -24.17
N LEU A 464 2.93 12.52 -24.77
CA LEU A 464 3.39 11.32 -24.10
C LEU A 464 4.64 10.77 -24.78
N VAL A 465 5.64 10.40 -23.99
CA VAL A 465 6.78 9.60 -24.45
C VAL A 465 6.67 8.21 -23.84
N VAL A 466 6.56 7.20 -24.68
CA VAL A 466 6.54 5.78 -24.29
C VAL A 466 7.82 5.12 -24.79
N VAL A 467 8.61 4.59 -23.86
CA VAL A 467 9.81 3.80 -24.16
C VAL A 467 9.42 2.33 -24.11
N VAL A 468 9.45 1.68 -25.27
CA VAL A 468 9.21 0.25 -25.44
C VAL A 468 10.56 -0.44 -25.56
N ARG A 469 10.75 -1.50 -24.78
CA ARG A 469 11.96 -2.34 -24.78
C ARG A 469 11.96 -3.27 -26.00
N PRO A 470 13.13 -3.82 -26.41
CA PRO A 470 13.21 -4.77 -27.52
C PRO A 470 12.35 -6.04 -27.36
N ASP A 471 11.99 -6.41 -26.12
CA ASP A 471 11.07 -7.52 -25.84
C ASP A 471 9.57 -7.16 -25.95
N MET A 472 9.26 -5.99 -26.51
CA MET A 472 7.91 -5.46 -26.72
C MET A 472 7.11 -5.32 -25.41
N TYR A 473 7.79 -4.90 -24.33
CA TYR A 473 7.20 -4.43 -23.07
C TYR A 473 7.49 -2.93 -22.90
N VAL A 474 6.56 -2.20 -22.27
CA VAL A 474 6.76 -0.78 -21.95
C VAL A 474 7.74 -0.66 -20.78
N GLY A 475 8.95 -0.19 -21.03
CA GLY A 475 9.97 0.03 -20.00
C GLY A 475 9.84 1.38 -19.30
N GLY A 476 9.30 2.38 -19.99
CA GLY A 476 9.19 3.74 -19.47
C GLY A 476 7.98 4.49 -20.00
N ILE A 477 7.29 5.24 -19.16
CA ILE A 477 6.30 6.24 -19.58
C ILE A 477 6.60 7.58 -18.94
N LYS A 478 6.61 8.63 -19.77
CA LYS A 478 6.75 10.02 -19.33
C LYS A 478 5.72 10.88 -20.04
N SER A 479 4.63 11.19 -19.35
CA SER A 479 3.70 12.26 -19.73
C SER A 479 4.31 13.61 -19.41
N PHE A 480 4.09 14.60 -20.28
CA PHE A 480 4.22 16.01 -19.92
C PHE A 480 2.87 16.44 -19.29
N PRO A 481 2.77 16.71 -17.96
CA PRO A 481 1.46 16.64 -17.28
C PRO A 481 0.60 17.92 -17.35
N ASP A 482 -0.70 17.74 -17.64
CA ASP A 482 -1.80 18.70 -17.44
C ASP A 482 -2.85 18.15 -16.41
N TRP A 483 -2.68 18.35 -15.08
CA TRP A 483 -3.69 18.26 -13.96
C TRP A 483 -3.06 18.63 -12.57
N ASP A 484 -3.71 19.10 -11.47
CA ASP A 484 -5.11 19.36 -11.02
C ASP A 484 -5.16 20.68 -10.19
N TYR A 485 -6.35 21.28 -10.00
CA TYR A 485 -6.52 22.63 -9.46
C TYR A 485 -7.35 22.80 -8.20
N LYS A 486 -6.71 22.90 -7.01
CA LYS A 486 -7.39 23.42 -5.80
C LYS A 486 -6.69 24.49 -4.94
N ASN A 487 -5.39 24.76 -5.04
CA ASN A 487 -4.82 26.01 -4.48
C ASN A 487 -3.80 26.74 -5.37
N GLY A 488 -3.63 26.31 -6.62
CA GLY A 488 -2.60 26.88 -7.50
C GLY A 488 -2.89 28.26 -8.06
N VAL A 489 -4.12 28.77 -7.94
CA VAL A 489 -4.52 30.11 -8.40
C VAL A 489 -3.70 31.22 -7.71
N ILE A 490 -3.10 30.94 -6.54
CA ILE A 490 -2.15 31.84 -5.85
C ILE A 490 -0.72 31.66 -6.39
N GLY A 491 -0.23 30.43 -6.52
CA GLY A 491 1.09 30.14 -7.11
C GLY A 491 1.22 30.60 -8.58
N SER A 492 0.08 30.80 -9.25
CA SER A 492 -0.03 31.27 -10.64
C SER A 492 -0.05 32.79 -10.78
N PHE A 493 -0.14 33.53 -9.67
CA PHE A 493 -0.12 34.99 -9.76
C PHE A 493 1.20 35.50 -10.37
N GLY A 494 2.32 34.81 -10.16
CA GLY A 494 3.59 35.15 -10.83
C GLY A 494 3.49 35.12 -12.36
N SER A 495 2.83 34.11 -12.93
CA SER A 495 2.59 34.04 -14.38
C SER A 495 1.66 35.16 -14.87
N PHE A 496 0.59 35.47 -14.11
CA PHE A 496 -0.29 36.60 -14.44
C PHE A 496 0.41 37.96 -14.31
N GLN A 497 1.26 38.15 -13.30
CA GLN A 497 2.00 39.38 -13.08
C GLN A 497 2.90 39.70 -14.27
N THR A 498 3.65 38.73 -14.80
CA THR A 498 4.47 38.93 -15.99
C THR A 498 3.64 39.29 -17.23
N ILE A 499 2.47 38.68 -17.44
CA ILE A 499 1.58 39.00 -18.57
C ILE A 499 0.97 40.41 -18.38
N TYR A 500 0.56 40.76 -17.17
CA TYR A 500 0.04 42.09 -16.86
C TYR A 500 1.11 43.17 -17.04
N GLU A 501 2.35 42.94 -16.61
CA GLU A 501 3.46 43.88 -16.78
C GLU A 501 3.86 44.06 -18.26
N ARG A 502 3.80 43.00 -19.07
CA ARG A 502 4.25 43.03 -20.47
C ARG A 502 3.17 43.47 -21.47
N ASP A 503 1.93 43.00 -21.31
CA ASP A 503 0.93 43.00 -22.38
C ASP A 503 -0.33 43.84 -22.09
N GLU A 504 -0.76 43.99 -20.82
CA GLU A 504 -2.09 44.56 -20.47
C GLU A 504 -2.04 45.84 -19.60
N LEU A 505 -1.21 45.87 -18.56
CA LEU A 505 -1.12 46.95 -17.56
C LEU A 505 0.21 47.72 -17.65
N THR A 506 0.76 47.83 -18.86
CA THR A 506 2.08 48.42 -19.18
C THR A 506 2.31 49.85 -18.66
N THR A 507 1.24 50.57 -18.31
CA THR A 507 1.28 51.94 -17.74
C THR A 507 1.43 51.97 -16.21
N HIS A 508 1.36 50.83 -15.53
CA HIS A 508 1.40 50.72 -14.07
C HIS A 508 2.73 50.13 -13.61
N ILE A 509 3.26 50.61 -12.47
CA ILE A 509 4.53 50.08 -11.96
C ILE A 509 4.34 48.64 -11.42
N PRO A 510 5.36 47.76 -11.51
CA PRO A 510 5.29 46.37 -11.00
C PRO A 510 4.75 46.23 -9.56
N PHE A 511 5.06 47.22 -8.71
CA PHE A 511 4.51 47.30 -7.35
C PHE A 511 2.98 47.42 -7.31
N GLN A 512 2.37 48.21 -8.18
CA GLN A 512 0.91 48.34 -8.26
C GLN A 512 0.29 47.03 -8.75
N ILE A 513 0.86 46.42 -9.78
CA ILE A 513 0.34 45.16 -10.35
C ILE A 513 0.38 44.04 -9.29
N SER A 514 1.47 43.92 -8.51
CA SER A 514 1.59 42.91 -7.45
C SER A 514 0.61 43.08 -6.27
N VAL A 515 -0.05 44.23 -6.12
CA VAL A 515 -1.15 44.41 -5.16
C VAL A 515 -2.32 43.46 -5.46
N ILE A 516 -2.59 43.11 -6.73
CA ILE A 516 -3.72 42.25 -7.12
C ILE A 516 -3.59 40.86 -6.46
N GLY A 517 -2.43 40.20 -6.62
CA GLY A 517 -2.17 38.88 -6.02
C GLY A 517 -1.96 38.94 -4.51
N SER A 518 -1.41 40.04 -3.99
CA SER A 518 -1.28 40.29 -2.55
C SER A 518 -2.66 40.39 -1.89
N LEU A 519 -3.60 41.12 -2.51
CA LEU A 519 -4.98 41.26 -2.06
C LEU A 519 -5.73 39.93 -2.12
N GLN A 520 -5.60 39.17 -3.23
CA GLN A 520 -6.16 37.83 -3.37
C GLN A 520 -5.71 36.90 -2.22
N THR A 521 -4.41 36.88 -1.93
CA THR A 521 -3.82 36.02 -0.89
C THR A 521 -4.23 36.47 0.51
N PHE A 522 -4.25 37.79 0.77
CA PHE A 522 -4.72 38.35 2.03
C PHE A 522 -6.18 37.99 2.30
N ILE A 523 -7.08 38.19 1.33
CA ILE A 523 -8.51 37.93 1.49
C ILE A 523 -8.81 36.45 1.67
N MET A 524 -8.11 35.56 0.95
CA MET A 524 -8.26 34.11 1.15
C MET A 524 -8.06 33.73 2.62
N VAL A 525 -6.98 34.21 3.24
CA VAL A 525 -6.63 33.81 4.61
C VAL A 525 -7.45 34.60 5.65
N PHE A 526 -7.64 35.90 5.44
CA PHE A 526 -8.35 36.78 6.38
C PHE A 526 -9.87 36.48 6.46
N SER A 527 -10.50 36.11 5.34
CA SER A 527 -11.93 35.74 5.31
C SER A 527 -12.27 34.54 6.19
N GLY A 528 -11.26 33.77 6.63
CA GLY A 528 -11.41 32.72 7.62
C GLY A 528 -12.13 33.17 8.91
N PHE A 529 -11.96 34.42 9.33
CA PHE A 529 -12.69 35.03 10.46
C PHE A 529 -14.21 34.90 10.34
N ILE A 530 -14.72 35.04 9.12
CA ILE A 530 -16.16 35.08 8.80
C ILE A 530 -16.63 33.68 8.42
N VAL A 531 -15.85 32.97 7.60
CA VAL A 531 -16.17 31.63 7.08
C VAL A 531 -16.20 30.58 8.19
N GLY A 532 -15.28 30.65 9.17
CA GLY A 532 -15.18 29.69 10.27
C GLY A 532 -16.45 29.56 11.14
N PRO A 533 -17.00 30.67 11.69
CA PRO A 533 -18.25 30.65 12.44
C PRO A 533 -19.48 30.24 11.62
N ILE A 534 -19.49 30.54 10.31
CA ILE A 534 -20.56 30.11 9.39
C ILE A 534 -20.49 28.59 9.15
N TYR A 535 -19.28 28.04 9.04
CA TYR A 535 -19.05 26.59 8.97
C TYR A 535 -19.51 25.87 10.24
N ASP A 536 -19.09 26.34 11.42
CA ASP A 536 -19.48 25.77 12.73
C ASP A 536 -20.99 25.88 13.01
N SER A 537 -21.69 26.79 12.32
CA SER A 537 -23.15 26.94 12.39
C SER A 537 -23.90 25.97 11.46
N GLY A 538 -23.21 25.15 10.66
CA GLY A 538 -23.76 24.09 9.81
C GLY A 538 -23.95 24.47 8.33
N TYR A 539 -23.57 25.67 7.89
CA TYR A 539 -23.81 26.16 6.53
C TYR A 539 -22.80 25.64 5.47
N PHE A 540 -22.34 24.40 5.63
CA PHE A 540 -21.33 23.75 4.78
C PHE A 540 -21.61 23.91 3.28
N ARG A 541 -22.79 23.48 2.80
CA ARG A 541 -23.14 23.52 1.37
C ARG A 541 -23.23 24.94 0.82
N HIS A 542 -23.55 25.91 1.67
CA HIS A 542 -23.69 27.30 1.25
C HIS A 542 -22.30 27.91 1.06
N LEU A 543 -21.35 27.65 1.97
CA LEU A 543 -19.95 28.03 1.80
C LEU A 543 -19.30 27.37 0.57
N LEU A 544 -19.57 26.08 0.34
CA LEU A 544 -19.05 25.35 -0.83
C LEU A 544 -19.60 25.92 -2.14
N GLY A 545 -20.92 26.12 -2.23
CA GLY A 545 -21.58 26.67 -3.41
C GLY A 545 -21.18 28.12 -3.69
N VAL A 546 -21.27 29.01 -2.69
CA VAL A 546 -20.87 30.42 -2.82
C VAL A 546 -19.39 30.53 -3.15
N GLY A 547 -18.51 29.80 -2.46
CA GLY A 547 -17.08 29.80 -2.76
C GLY A 547 -16.76 29.36 -4.20
N SER A 548 -17.48 28.35 -4.69
CA SER A 548 -17.35 27.87 -6.07
C SER A 548 -17.78 28.91 -7.09
N VAL A 549 -18.94 29.55 -6.87
CA VAL A 549 -19.46 30.61 -7.75
C VAL A 549 -18.51 31.81 -7.79
N PHE A 550 -18.01 32.26 -6.64
CA PHE A 550 -17.08 33.40 -6.57
C PHE A 550 -15.75 33.14 -7.31
N ILE A 551 -15.23 31.90 -7.27
CA ILE A 551 -14.03 31.52 -8.05
C ILE A 551 -14.35 31.51 -9.56
N VAL A 552 -15.38 30.78 -10.00
CA VAL A 552 -15.66 30.65 -11.43
C VAL A 552 -16.06 31.99 -12.05
N VAL A 553 -16.98 32.73 -11.43
CA VAL A 553 -17.40 34.05 -11.91
C VAL A 553 -16.25 35.06 -11.81
N GLY A 554 -15.45 35.03 -10.74
CA GLY A 554 -14.24 35.85 -10.63
C GLY A 554 -13.28 35.63 -11.79
N THR A 555 -12.99 34.38 -12.15
CA THR A 555 -12.12 34.04 -13.29
C THR A 555 -12.74 34.38 -14.65
N VAL A 556 -14.07 34.22 -14.82
CA VAL A 556 -14.75 34.65 -16.05
C VAL A 556 -14.71 36.18 -16.20
N LEU A 557 -14.93 36.93 -15.12
CA LEU A 557 -14.82 38.40 -15.12
C LEU A 557 -13.37 38.88 -15.32
N GLN A 558 -12.39 38.12 -14.84
CA GLN A 558 -10.97 38.34 -15.16
C GLN A 558 -10.73 38.25 -16.69
N SER A 559 -11.42 37.35 -17.40
CA SER A 559 -11.28 37.19 -18.87
C SER A 559 -11.84 38.33 -19.73
N ILE A 560 -12.57 39.27 -19.12
CA ILE A 560 -13.10 40.49 -19.77
C ILE A 560 -12.60 41.77 -19.08
N SER A 561 -11.60 41.64 -18.20
CA SER A 561 -10.96 42.75 -17.51
C SER A 561 -9.97 43.47 -18.44
N THR A 562 -9.93 44.80 -18.36
CA THR A 562 -9.09 45.66 -19.25
C THR A 562 -8.48 46.85 -18.52
N ARG A 563 -8.83 47.06 -17.24
CA ARG A 563 -8.31 48.13 -16.39
C ARG A 563 -7.84 47.53 -15.07
N TYR A 564 -6.81 48.13 -14.47
CA TYR A 564 -6.23 47.69 -13.20
C TYR A 564 -7.28 47.41 -12.10
N TRP A 565 -8.30 48.25 -11.97
CA TRP A 565 -9.36 48.03 -10.97
C TRP A 565 -10.32 46.86 -11.32
N HIS A 566 -10.48 46.50 -12.60
CA HIS A 566 -11.24 45.29 -12.98
C HIS A 566 -10.53 44.04 -12.45
N TYR A 567 -9.20 43.99 -12.56
CA TYR A 567 -8.37 42.89 -12.05
C TYR A 567 -8.32 42.87 -10.50
N LEU A 568 -8.23 44.03 -9.83
CA LEU A 568 -8.39 44.11 -8.37
C LEU A 568 -9.74 43.55 -7.90
N LEU A 569 -10.83 43.80 -8.62
CA LEU A 569 -12.17 43.35 -8.25
C LEU A 569 -12.39 41.86 -8.54
N SER A 570 -12.08 41.42 -9.77
CA SER A 570 -12.30 40.04 -10.23
C SER A 570 -11.32 39.06 -9.58
N GLN A 571 -10.02 39.32 -9.67
CA GLN A 571 -8.98 38.44 -9.17
C GLN A 571 -8.62 38.72 -7.70
N GLY A 572 -8.44 39.99 -7.33
CA GLY A 572 -8.12 40.37 -5.95
C GLY A 572 -9.26 40.05 -4.97
N LEU A 573 -10.45 40.63 -5.18
CA LEU A 573 -11.58 40.49 -4.26
C LEU A 573 -12.38 39.20 -4.48
N MET A 574 -12.91 38.94 -5.68
CA MET A 574 -13.88 37.84 -5.87
C MET A 574 -13.23 36.46 -5.76
N ILE A 575 -12.12 36.20 -6.47
CA ILE A 575 -11.37 34.94 -6.32
C ILE A 575 -10.80 34.82 -4.90
N GLY A 576 -10.37 35.92 -4.27
CA GLY A 576 -9.94 35.95 -2.87
C GLY A 576 -11.02 35.47 -1.89
N ILE A 577 -12.24 36.01 -1.99
CA ILE A 577 -13.39 35.56 -1.18
C ILE A 577 -13.71 34.09 -1.45
N GLY A 578 -13.77 33.70 -2.73
CA GLY A 578 -14.16 32.35 -3.12
C GLY A 578 -13.16 31.28 -2.65
N THR A 579 -11.86 31.51 -2.82
CA THR A 579 -10.78 30.65 -2.29
C THR A 579 -10.79 30.63 -0.76
N GLY A 580 -11.08 31.76 -0.12
CA GLY A 580 -11.26 31.86 1.33
C GLY A 580 -12.36 30.95 1.87
N CYS A 581 -13.56 31.00 1.26
CA CYS A 581 -14.67 30.11 1.56
C CYS A 581 -14.30 28.62 1.48
N LEU A 582 -13.48 28.22 0.50
CA LEU A 582 -13.08 26.82 0.31
C LEU A 582 -11.88 26.40 1.19
N SER A 583 -11.03 27.34 1.60
CA SER A 583 -9.80 27.05 2.36
C SER A 583 -10.06 26.38 3.71
N ILE A 584 -11.10 26.82 4.43
CA ILE A 584 -11.51 26.19 5.70
C ILE A 584 -12.17 24.83 5.44
N LEU A 585 -12.94 24.69 4.36
CA LEU A 585 -13.65 23.43 4.06
C LEU A 585 -12.70 22.28 3.74
N SER A 586 -11.66 22.53 2.93
CA SER A 586 -10.68 21.50 2.55
C SER A 586 -9.93 20.92 3.76
N VAL A 587 -9.81 21.70 4.83
CA VAL A 587 -9.14 21.36 6.09
C VAL A 587 -10.10 20.80 7.15
N ALA A 588 -11.32 21.34 7.26
CA ALA A 588 -12.24 20.97 8.32
C ALA A 588 -13.10 19.74 7.99
N ILE A 589 -13.13 19.26 6.74
CA ILE A 589 -13.81 18.00 6.38
C ILE A 589 -13.00 16.77 6.80
N PRO A 590 -11.69 16.63 6.52
CA PRO A 590 -10.93 15.46 6.94
C PRO A 590 -10.97 15.20 8.46
N SER A 591 -11.01 16.25 9.29
CA SER A 591 -11.12 16.12 10.75
C SER A 591 -12.47 15.61 11.26
N LEU A 592 -13.52 15.64 10.43
CA LEU A 592 -14.82 15.04 10.74
C LEU A 592 -14.88 13.53 10.39
N TRP A 593 -14.05 13.08 9.44
CA TRP A 593 -14.05 11.69 8.95
C TRP A 593 -12.87 10.85 9.49
N PHE A 594 -11.74 11.48 9.80
CA PHE A 594 -10.49 10.80 10.18
C PHE A 594 -9.97 11.27 11.53
N THR A 595 -9.69 10.33 12.43
CA THR A 595 -9.10 10.59 13.75
C THR A 595 -7.69 10.02 13.88
N LYS A 596 -7.50 8.71 13.65
CA LYS A 596 -6.18 8.03 13.71
C LYS A 596 -5.24 8.53 12.62
N ASN A 597 -5.71 8.52 11.36
CA ASN A 597 -4.91 8.89 10.18
C ASN A 597 -5.13 10.35 9.77
N LEU A 598 -5.64 11.21 10.66
CA LEU A 598 -5.87 12.64 10.38
C LEU A 598 -4.65 13.38 9.79
N PRO A 599 -3.39 13.17 10.25
CA PRO A 599 -2.25 13.85 9.65
C PRO A 599 -2.10 13.49 8.16
N LEU A 600 -2.24 12.20 7.82
CA LEU A 600 -2.16 11.69 6.45
C LEU A 600 -3.34 12.13 5.59
N ALA A 601 -4.56 12.15 6.14
CA ALA A 601 -5.75 12.65 5.44
C ALA A 601 -5.64 14.15 5.11
N ASN A 602 -5.15 14.97 6.05
CA ASN A 602 -4.82 16.37 5.80
C ASN A 602 -3.67 16.52 4.82
N GLY A 603 -2.65 15.66 4.87
CA GLY A 603 -1.55 15.62 3.90
C GLY A 603 -2.03 15.39 2.47
N LEU A 604 -2.85 14.35 2.26
CA LEU A 604 -3.45 14.03 0.96
C LEU A 604 -4.40 15.13 0.48
N ALA A 605 -5.27 15.67 1.34
CA ALA A 605 -6.14 16.80 1.00
C ALA A 605 -5.33 18.05 0.63
N ALA A 606 -4.21 18.30 1.31
CA ALA A 606 -3.31 19.41 1.02
C ALA A 606 -2.52 19.21 -0.28
N CYS A 607 -2.33 18.00 -0.82
CA CYS A 607 -1.57 17.80 -2.07
C CYS A 607 -2.10 18.61 -3.26
N GLY A 608 -3.40 18.94 -3.29
CA GLY A 608 -4.03 19.82 -4.29
C GLY A 608 -3.52 21.28 -4.29
N SER A 609 -2.72 21.72 -3.29
CA SER A 609 -1.95 22.98 -3.43
C SER A 609 -0.66 22.79 -4.20
N GLY A 610 0.04 21.67 -4.00
CA GLY A 610 1.33 21.40 -4.63
C GLY A 610 1.17 21.15 -6.12
N LEU A 611 0.24 20.27 -6.49
CA LEU A 611 -0.20 20.05 -7.88
C LEU A 611 -0.68 21.37 -8.49
N GLY A 612 -1.51 22.10 -7.74
CA GLY A 612 -1.94 23.45 -8.07
C GLY A 612 -0.77 24.40 -8.38
N GLY A 613 0.27 24.42 -7.56
CA GLY A 613 1.44 25.28 -7.75
C GLY A 613 2.33 24.92 -8.94
N VAL A 614 2.04 23.83 -9.66
CA VAL A 614 2.81 23.37 -10.83
C VAL A 614 2.06 23.63 -12.14
N VAL A 615 0.82 23.14 -12.29
CA VAL A 615 0.17 23.05 -13.62
C VAL A 615 -0.51 24.33 -14.13
N LEU A 616 -1.11 25.22 -13.33
CA LEU A 616 -1.69 26.48 -13.81
C LEU A 616 -0.60 27.47 -14.22
N PRO A 617 0.53 27.63 -13.49
CA PRO A 617 1.64 28.42 -13.99
C PRO A 617 2.12 27.95 -15.37
N ILE A 618 2.12 26.63 -15.61
CA ILE A 618 2.44 26.01 -16.90
C ILE A 618 1.33 26.27 -17.93
N MET A 619 0.08 25.95 -17.61
CA MET A 619 -1.09 26.09 -18.49
C MET A 619 -1.29 27.56 -18.90
N ILE A 620 -1.16 28.51 -17.97
CA ILE A 620 -1.21 29.95 -18.25
C ILE A 620 -0.08 30.33 -19.19
N ARG A 621 1.15 29.87 -18.95
CA ARG A 621 2.31 30.14 -19.82
C ARG A 621 2.11 29.58 -21.23
N GLU A 622 1.84 28.29 -21.36
CA GLU A 622 1.70 27.60 -22.65
C GLU A 622 0.48 28.11 -23.44
N LEU A 623 -0.66 28.37 -22.78
CA LEU A 623 -1.81 28.98 -23.44
C LEU A 623 -1.59 30.46 -23.78
N SER A 624 -0.87 31.24 -22.96
CA SER A 624 -0.56 32.65 -23.29
C SER A 624 0.42 32.80 -24.45
N ILE A 625 1.22 31.77 -24.73
CA ILE A 625 2.11 31.73 -25.91
C ILE A 625 1.31 31.43 -27.19
N ARG A 626 0.19 30.68 -27.08
CA ARG A 626 -0.61 30.22 -28.22
C ARG A 626 -1.90 31.00 -28.46
N THR A 627 -2.41 31.71 -27.45
CA THR A 627 -3.73 32.36 -27.43
C THR A 627 -3.70 33.66 -26.62
N THR A 628 -4.74 34.48 -26.72
CA THR A 628 -4.88 35.68 -25.89
C THR A 628 -5.14 35.34 -24.41
N LEU A 629 -4.76 36.25 -23.51
CA LEU A 629 -5.03 36.15 -22.08
C LEU A 629 -6.50 35.86 -21.76
N GLN A 630 -7.43 36.41 -22.55
CA GLN A 630 -8.88 36.20 -22.41
C GLN A 630 -9.28 34.73 -22.63
N TRP A 631 -8.67 34.04 -23.60
CA TRP A 631 -8.92 32.62 -23.82
C TRP A 631 -8.20 31.75 -22.79
N THR A 632 -6.97 32.11 -22.42
CA THR A 632 -6.22 31.45 -21.33
C THR A 632 -6.99 31.46 -20.00
N THR A 633 -7.60 32.60 -19.63
CA THR A 633 -8.41 32.73 -18.41
C THR A 633 -9.77 32.04 -18.52
N ARG A 634 -10.38 31.95 -19.70
CA ARG A 634 -11.62 31.15 -19.92
C ARG A 634 -11.36 29.65 -19.83
N ALA A 635 -10.25 29.16 -20.39
CA ALA A 635 -9.81 27.77 -20.22
C ALA A 635 -9.58 27.45 -18.73
N MET A 636 -8.92 28.35 -17.99
CA MET A 636 -8.79 28.25 -16.53
C MET A 636 -10.16 28.23 -15.82
N ALA A 637 -11.11 29.07 -16.21
CA ALA A 637 -12.45 29.07 -15.64
C ALA A 637 -13.20 27.74 -15.87
N LEU A 638 -13.05 27.12 -17.05
CA LEU A 638 -13.66 25.83 -17.38
C LEU A 638 -13.08 24.70 -16.53
N VAL A 639 -11.75 24.62 -16.41
CA VAL A 639 -11.07 23.62 -15.54
C VAL A 639 -11.53 23.78 -14.09
N LEU A 640 -11.53 25.01 -13.56
CA LEU A 640 -12.02 25.30 -12.21
C LEU A 640 -13.50 24.93 -12.04
N LEU A 641 -14.35 25.22 -13.02
CA LEU A 641 -15.77 24.88 -13.01
C LEU A 641 -16.00 23.36 -12.89
N VAL A 642 -15.34 22.54 -13.70
CA VAL A 642 -15.49 21.07 -13.66
C VAL A 642 -15.09 20.51 -12.29
N LEU A 643 -13.94 20.94 -11.77
CA LEU A 643 -13.39 20.48 -10.49
C LEU A 643 -14.23 20.92 -9.29
N LEU A 644 -14.81 22.13 -9.34
CA LEU A 644 -15.70 22.65 -8.32
C LEU A 644 -17.09 21.99 -8.39
N LEU A 645 -17.62 21.72 -9.59
CA LEU A 645 -18.87 20.99 -9.78
C LEU A 645 -18.76 19.58 -9.19
N PHE A 646 -17.69 18.85 -9.49
CA PHE A 646 -17.41 17.54 -8.89
C PHE A 646 -17.30 17.63 -7.35
N SER A 647 -16.65 18.66 -6.83
CA SER A 647 -16.53 18.88 -5.38
C SER A 647 -17.89 19.11 -4.70
N ASN A 648 -18.80 19.86 -5.35
CA ASN A 648 -20.16 20.10 -4.85
C ASN A 648 -21.03 18.84 -4.83
N ILE A 649 -20.82 17.91 -5.76
CA ILE A 649 -21.55 16.63 -5.85
C ILE A 649 -21.04 15.61 -4.80
N VAL A 650 -19.71 15.53 -4.63
CA VAL A 650 -19.07 14.46 -3.85
C VAL A 650 -18.92 14.78 -2.37
N LEU A 651 -18.65 16.03 -1.98
CA LEU A 651 -18.37 16.36 -0.57
C LEU A 651 -19.63 16.32 0.31
N ARG A 652 -19.60 15.47 1.34
CA ARG A 652 -20.70 15.28 2.30
C ARG A 652 -20.17 15.38 3.74
N PRO A 653 -20.69 16.27 4.59
CA PRO A 653 -20.35 16.30 6.01
C PRO A 653 -21.22 15.28 6.78
N PRO A 654 -20.69 14.63 7.84
CA PRO A 654 -21.54 13.94 8.81
C PRO A 654 -22.44 14.96 9.52
N GLY A 655 -23.68 14.58 9.83
CA GLY A 655 -24.80 15.50 10.08
C GLY A 655 -24.57 16.58 11.15
N SER A 656 -24.94 17.82 10.82
CA SER A 656 -24.81 18.99 11.70
C SER A 656 -26.16 19.45 12.26
N GLY A 657 -26.22 19.71 13.57
CA GLY A 657 -27.34 20.42 14.20
C GLY A 657 -27.17 21.93 14.08
N THR A 658 -28.22 22.64 13.65
CA THR A 658 -28.20 24.09 13.46
C THR A 658 -28.36 24.84 14.79
N SER A 659 -27.30 25.48 15.26
CA SER A 659 -27.38 26.42 16.39
C SER A 659 -26.42 27.58 16.16
N ARG A 660 -26.92 28.82 16.34
CA ARG A 660 -26.15 30.06 16.13
C ARG A 660 -24.89 30.08 17.00
N ARG A 661 -23.72 30.25 16.40
CA ARG A 661 -22.42 30.33 17.10
C ARG A 661 -21.90 31.78 17.19
N PRO A 662 -21.13 32.13 18.24
CA PRO A 662 -20.46 33.43 18.32
C PRO A 662 -19.31 33.49 17.31
N PHE A 663 -19.08 34.66 16.71
CA PHE A 663 -17.97 34.89 15.75
C PHE A 663 -16.57 34.78 16.37
N ILE A 664 -16.46 34.91 17.70
CA ILE A 664 -15.20 34.89 18.44
C ILE A 664 -15.33 33.90 19.60
N ASP A 665 -14.45 32.91 19.66
CA ASP A 665 -14.30 32.05 20.82
C ASP A 665 -13.41 32.74 21.86
N LYS A 666 -14.03 33.36 22.87
CA LYS A 666 -13.31 34.05 23.95
C LYS A 666 -12.32 33.14 24.69
N THR A 667 -12.55 31.82 24.71
CA THR A 667 -11.64 30.87 25.39
C THR A 667 -10.28 30.75 24.69
N ALA A 668 -10.20 31.10 23.41
CA ALA A 668 -8.95 31.06 22.64
C ALA A 668 -7.92 32.10 23.11
N PHE A 669 -8.35 33.20 23.75
CA PHE A 669 -7.44 34.20 24.33
C PHE A 669 -6.84 33.80 25.68
N THR A 670 -7.36 32.73 26.31
CA THR A 670 -6.84 32.15 27.56
C THR A 670 -6.13 30.82 27.33
N ASP A 671 -6.23 30.26 26.13
CA ASP A 671 -5.63 28.99 25.70
C ASP A 671 -4.18 29.21 25.28
N TRP A 672 -3.26 29.16 26.25
CA TRP A 672 -1.84 29.41 26.03
C TRP A 672 -1.17 28.48 25.00
N PRO A 673 -1.41 27.15 24.98
CA PRO A 673 -0.93 26.28 23.91
C PRO A 673 -1.38 26.74 22.52
N TYR A 674 -2.67 27.07 22.35
CA TYR A 674 -3.20 27.61 21.10
C TYR A 674 -2.53 28.94 20.71
N LEU A 675 -2.43 29.91 21.63
CA LEU A 675 -1.81 31.21 21.35
C LEU A 675 -0.33 31.11 20.98
N MET A 676 0.44 30.26 21.67
CA MET A 676 1.85 30.02 21.35
C MET A 676 2.01 29.34 19.99
N PHE A 677 1.11 28.42 19.63
CA PHE A 677 1.11 27.79 18.31
C PHE A 677 0.74 28.77 17.18
N VAL A 678 -0.25 29.65 17.38
CA VAL A 678 -0.58 30.74 16.42
C VAL A 678 0.61 31.69 16.26
N ALA A 679 1.24 32.11 17.36
CA ALA A 679 2.40 32.99 17.34
C ALA A 679 3.64 32.34 16.70
N GLY A 680 3.79 31.02 16.83
CA GLY A 680 4.81 30.22 16.14
C GLY A 680 4.57 30.14 14.65
N CYS A 681 3.33 29.83 14.23
CA CYS A 681 2.95 29.83 12.82
C CYS A 681 3.14 31.20 12.18
N PHE A 682 2.72 32.28 12.85
CA PHE A 682 2.96 33.66 12.41
C PHE A 682 4.45 33.95 12.14
N SER A 683 5.33 33.57 13.07
CA SER A 683 6.79 33.68 12.91
C SER A 683 7.32 32.87 11.72
N VAL A 684 6.83 31.64 11.48
CA VAL A 684 7.21 30.85 10.29
C VAL A 684 6.75 31.50 8.99
N PHE A 685 5.50 32.01 8.94
CA PHE A 685 4.95 32.63 7.72
C PHE A 685 5.67 33.92 7.30
N LEU A 686 6.28 34.66 8.24
CA LEU A 686 7.14 35.82 7.90
C LEU A 686 8.40 35.43 7.10
N GLY A 687 8.95 34.23 7.34
CA GLY A 687 10.20 33.77 6.73
C GLY A 687 10.03 32.84 5.54
N MET A 688 9.13 31.86 5.66
CA MET A 688 9.01 30.67 4.79
C MET A 688 8.87 30.98 3.29
N TYR A 689 8.20 32.08 2.93
CA TYR A 689 7.98 32.47 1.53
C TYR A 689 9.16 33.25 0.92
N THR A 690 10.12 33.73 1.70
CA THR A 690 11.26 34.50 1.18
C THR A 690 12.08 33.67 0.17
N PRO A 691 12.38 32.37 0.43
CA PRO A 691 12.98 31.49 -0.58
C PRO A 691 12.11 31.24 -1.81
N PHE A 692 10.79 31.08 -1.66
CA PHE A 692 9.88 30.88 -2.81
C PHE A 692 9.95 32.04 -3.81
N VAL A 693 10.02 33.27 -3.31
CA VAL A 693 10.02 34.49 -4.15
C VAL A 693 11.41 34.81 -4.72
N HIS A 694 12.49 34.55 -3.96
CA HIS A 694 13.82 35.05 -4.32
C HIS A 694 14.84 34.00 -4.78
N VAL A 695 14.53 32.70 -4.74
CA VAL A 695 15.50 31.67 -5.15
C VAL A 695 15.79 31.69 -6.65
N GLN A 696 14.81 32.02 -7.49
CA GLN A 696 15.01 32.14 -8.94
C GLN A 696 15.93 33.32 -9.29
N SER A 697 15.66 34.51 -8.72
CA SER A 697 16.52 35.68 -8.95
C SER A 697 17.91 35.49 -8.34
N TYR A 698 18.04 34.82 -7.19
CA TYR A 698 19.33 34.45 -6.61
C TYR A 698 20.15 33.54 -7.52
N ALA A 699 19.50 32.59 -8.20
CA ALA A 699 20.14 31.66 -9.12
C ALA A 699 20.65 32.34 -10.40
N LEU A 700 19.84 33.27 -10.93
CA LEU A 700 20.15 34.07 -12.12
C LEU A 700 21.22 35.14 -11.84
N ASP A 701 21.03 35.99 -10.82
CA ASP A 701 21.94 37.10 -10.49
C ASP A 701 23.37 36.64 -10.17
N ARG A 702 23.53 35.37 -9.75
CA ARG A 702 24.83 34.74 -9.45
C ARG A 702 25.29 33.73 -10.52
N ASN A 703 24.59 33.58 -11.64
CA ASN A 703 24.90 32.63 -12.72
C ASN A 703 25.13 31.18 -12.22
N ILE A 704 24.34 30.72 -11.25
CA ILE A 704 24.55 29.40 -10.59
C ILE A 704 24.01 28.25 -11.46
N VAL A 705 22.99 28.52 -12.27
CA VAL A 705 22.30 27.57 -13.16
C VAL A 705 21.95 28.24 -14.49
N SER A 706 21.66 27.46 -15.54
CA SER A 706 21.16 28.02 -16.79
C SER A 706 19.81 28.73 -16.61
N PRO A 707 19.45 29.72 -17.46
CA PRO A 707 18.16 30.39 -17.38
C PRO A 707 16.96 29.42 -17.41
N ASP A 708 17.03 28.38 -18.25
CA ASP A 708 16.00 27.34 -18.32
C ASP A 708 15.84 26.59 -16.98
N LEU A 709 16.96 26.21 -16.34
CA LEU A 709 16.94 25.51 -15.07
C LEU A 709 16.51 26.42 -13.91
N ALA A 710 16.82 27.72 -13.96
CA ALA A 710 16.34 28.71 -12.99
C ALA A 710 14.81 28.82 -13.00
N LEU A 711 14.19 28.79 -14.18
CA LEU A 711 12.73 28.80 -14.33
C LEU A 711 12.10 27.57 -13.66
N PHE A 712 12.73 26.38 -13.77
CA PHE A 712 12.26 25.16 -13.12
C PHE A 712 12.44 25.11 -11.60
N LEU A 713 13.26 25.97 -10.96
CA LEU A 713 13.50 25.90 -9.51
C LEU A 713 12.21 26.01 -8.68
N LEU A 714 11.27 26.88 -9.06
CA LEU A 714 9.99 27.02 -8.36
C LEU A 714 9.07 25.81 -8.59
N ALA A 715 9.10 25.22 -9.79
CA ALA A 715 8.36 23.99 -10.11
C ALA A 715 8.91 22.79 -9.34
N ILE A 716 10.24 22.66 -9.22
CA ILE A 716 10.92 21.64 -8.41
C ILE A 716 10.52 21.79 -6.93
N LEU A 717 10.48 23.02 -6.42
CA LEU A 717 10.09 23.33 -5.04
C LEU A 717 8.62 22.97 -4.75
N ASN A 718 7.69 23.33 -5.64
CA ASN A 718 6.28 22.94 -5.50
C ASN A 718 6.07 21.41 -5.66
N THR A 719 6.83 20.76 -6.55
CA THR A 719 6.78 19.31 -6.76
C THR A 719 7.28 18.54 -5.54
N SER A 720 8.43 18.92 -4.96
CA SER A 720 8.94 18.26 -3.75
C SER A 720 8.00 18.47 -2.54
N SER A 721 7.26 19.60 -2.51
CA SER A 721 6.20 19.84 -1.52
C SER A 721 5.07 18.82 -1.53
N ILE A 722 4.81 18.13 -2.66
CA ILE A 722 3.78 17.07 -2.72
C ILE A 722 4.21 15.87 -1.88
N LEU A 723 5.42 15.34 -2.10
CA LEU A 723 5.99 14.26 -1.28
C LEU A 723 6.15 14.71 0.18
N GLY A 724 6.52 15.97 0.38
CA GLY A 724 6.59 16.64 1.67
C GLY A 724 5.28 16.70 2.46
N ARG A 725 4.12 16.64 1.81
CA ARG A 725 2.81 16.58 2.48
C ARG A 725 2.40 15.17 2.86
N ILE A 726 2.94 14.14 2.19
CA ILE A 726 2.55 12.74 2.36
C ILE A 726 3.49 12.02 3.32
N VAL A 727 4.80 12.03 3.05
CA VAL A 727 5.78 11.20 3.79
C VAL A 727 5.91 11.65 5.25
N PRO A 728 6.11 12.94 5.58
CA PRO A 728 6.13 13.43 6.95
C PRO A 728 4.79 13.27 7.67
N ALA A 729 3.67 13.33 6.94
CA ALA A 729 2.34 13.11 7.49
C ALA A 729 2.05 11.63 7.82
N PHE A 730 2.65 10.70 7.07
CA PHE A 730 2.70 9.29 7.43
C PHE A 730 3.57 9.08 8.67
N LEU A 731 4.78 9.65 8.70
CA LEU A 731 5.70 9.57 9.85
C LEU A 731 5.15 10.22 11.13
N ALA A 732 4.31 11.25 11.02
CA ALA A 732 3.63 11.90 12.14
C ALA A 732 2.69 10.98 12.94
N GLN A 733 2.33 9.81 12.39
CA GLN A 733 1.60 8.77 13.13
C GLN A 733 2.46 8.11 14.22
N TYR A 734 3.79 8.09 14.03
CA TYR A 734 4.77 7.51 14.95
C TYR A 734 5.47 8.58 15.80
N LEU A 735 5.84 9.71 15.19
CA LEU A 735 6.59 10.79 15.85
C LEU A 735 5.70 11.79 16.60
N GLY A 736 4.41 11.85 16.27
CA GLY A 736 3.46 12.85 16.77
C GLY A 736 3.47 14.14 15.93
N PRO A 737 2.32 14.70 15.53
CA PRO A 737 2.26 15.86 14.63
C PRO A 737 3.00 17.11 15.12
N MET A 738 3.01 17.37 16.44
CA MET A 738 3.72 18.52 17.02
C MET A 738 5.24 18.39 16.87
N ASN A 739 5.80 17.23 17.21
CA ASN A 739 7.24 16.96 17.01
C ASN A 739 7.60 17.00 15.51
N THR A 740 6.71 16.49 14.65
CA THR A 740 6.90 16.56 13.19
C THR A 740 6.90 17.99 12.65
N ILE A 741 6.01 18.89 13.11
CA ILE A 741 6.03 20.28 12.64
C ILE A 741 7.23 21.06 13.19
N ILE A 742 7.68 20.77 14.41
CA ILE A 742 8.88 21.38 15.01
C ILE A 742 10.13 20.92 14.25
N GLY A 743 10.27 19.62 14.00
CA GLY A 743 11.36 19.08 13.17
C GLY A 743 11.36 19.68 11.76
N ALA A 744 10.19 19.79 11.13
CA ALA A 744 10.05 20.43 9.83
C ALA A 744 10.46 21.92 9.88
N ALA A 745 9.94 22.72 10.81
CA ALA A 745 10.28 24.14 10.92
C ALA A 745 11.78 24.34 11.26
N THR A 746 12.40 23.45 12.02
CA THR A 746 13.85 23.48 12.28
C THR A 746 14.66 23.23 11.00
N VAL A 747 14.33 22.19 10.23
CA VAL A 747 14.99 21.93 8.95
C VAL A 747 14.77 23.09 7.98
N LEU A 748 13.56 23.68 7.96
CA LEU A 748 13.20 24.83 7.11
C LEU A 748 14.06 26.08 7.43
N ALA A 749 14.33 26.34 8.71
CA ALA A 749 15.23 27.40 9.13
C ALA A 749 16.68 27.13 8.67
N ILE A 750 17.16 25.90 8.86
CA ILE A 750 18.51 25.47 8.45
C ILE A 750 18.69 25.55 6.93
N THR A 751 17.73 25.10 6.13
CA THR A 751 17.81 25.17 4.66
C THR A 751 17.70 26.60 4.15
N SER A 752 16.88 27.45 4.79
CA SER A 752 16.81 28.88 4.46
C SER A 752 18.15 29.59 4.71
N LEU A 753 18.89 29.24 5.78
CA LEU A 753 20.25 29.73 6.02
C LEU A 753 21.29 29.09 5.07
N SER A 754 21.09 27.83 4.68
CA SER A 754 21.98 27.11 3.75
C SER A 754 22.02 27.74 2.36
N LEU A 755 21.00 28.52 1.96
CA LEU A 755 21.00 29.31 0.72
C LEU A 755 22.15 30.34 0.65
N ILE A 756 22.73 30.74 1.79
CA ILE A 756 23.91 31.63 1.84
C ILE A 756 25.14 30.98 1.20
N VAL A 757 25.31 29.66 1.39
CA VAL A 757 26.45 28.86 0.91
C VAL A 757 26.13 28.00 -0.33
N ALA A 758 24.88 28.03 -0.79
CA ALA A 758 24.43 27.40 -2.01
C ALA A 758 24.87 28.21 -3.24
N THR A 759 26.16 28.08 -3.62
CA THR A 759 26.78 28.80 -4.74
C THR A 759 27.02 27.93 -5.98
N THR A 760 26.63 26.65 -5.97
CA THR A 760 26.77 25.73 -7.10
C THR A 760 25.44 25.04 -7.42
N ALA A 761 25.21 24.69 -8.69
CA ALA A 761 23.96 24.07 -9.15
C ALA A 761 23.49 22.88 -8.30
N PRO A 762 24.34 21.88 -7.94
CA PRO A 762 23.89 20.75 -7.13
C PRO A 762 23.50 21.14 -5.71
N ARG A 763 24.21 22.10 -5.09
CA ARG A 763 23.90 22.59 -3.74
C ARG A 763 22.59 23.36 -3.74
N LEU A 764 22.38 24.24 -4.72
CA LEU A 764 21.14 25.00 -4.87
C LEU A 764 19.94 24.08 -5.12
N LEU A 765 20.06 23.10 -6.02
CA LEU A 765 19.01 22.11 -6.28
C LEU A 765 18.67 21.29 -5.03
N ALA A 766 19.68 20.80 -4.31
CA ALA A 766 19.47 20.06 -3.06
C ALA A 766 18.75 20.93 -2.01
N THR A 767 19.18 22.19 -1.81
CA THR A 767 18.50 23.11 -0.88
C THR A 767 17.06 23.38 -1.30
N VAL A 768 16.78 23.60 -2.59
CA VAL A 768 15.43 23.82 -3.13
C VAL A 768 14.52 22.61 -2.94
N ILE A 769 15.01 21.39 -3.22
CA ILE A 769 14.25 20.15 -3.04
C ILE A 769 13.86 19.96 -1.58
N VAL A 770 14.82 20.09 -0.65
CA VAL A 770 14.56 19.94 0.79
C VAL A 770 13.65 21.07 1.30
N GLN A 771 13.85 22.32 0.89
CA GLN A 771 12.99 23.46 1.26
C GLN A 771 11.53 23.19 0.87
N GLY A 772 11.27 22.75 -0.35
CA GLY A 772 9.92 22.46 -0.84
C GLY A 772 9.27 21.29 -0.10
N PHE A 773 10.00 20.18 0.08
CA PHE A 773 9.56 19.00 0.82
C PHE A 773 9.17 19.38 2.26
N ILE A 774 10.04 20.10 2.96
CA ILE A 774 9.83 20.47 4.36
C ILE A 774 8.72 21.52 4.52
N THR A 775 8.57 22.44 3.56
CA THR A 775 7.41 23.35 3.50
C THR A 775 6.10 22.57 3.32
N GLY A 776 6.12 21.48 2.54
CA GLY A 776 4.98 20.57 2.42
C GLY A 776 4.54 19.97 3.77
N SER A 777 5.51 19.58 4.60
CA SER A 777 5.26 19.03 5.95
C SER A 777 4.49 20.02 6.82
N PHE A 778 4.88 21.29 6.76
CA PHE A 778 4.28 22.36 7.56
C PHE A 778 2.78 22.52 7.23
N PHE A 779 2.44 22.61 5.94
CA PHE A 779 1.04 22.72 5.49
C PHE A 779 0.18 21.49 5.82
N ALA A 780 0.75 20.28 5.87
CA ALA A 780 0.01 19.08 6.28
C ALA A 780 -0.22 19.01 7.80
N MET A 781 0.78 19.42 8.60
CA MET A 781 0.73 19.27 10.06
C MET A 781 -0.02 20.42 10.76
N GLN A 782 0.08 21.65 10.28
CA GLN A 782 -0.56 22.82 10.88
C GLN A 782 -2.09 22.61 11.11
N PRO A 783 -2.88 22.18 10.10
CA PRO A 783 -4.29 21.81 10.29
C PRO A 783 -4.55 20.80 11.42
N THR A 784 -3.74 19.76 11.44
CA THR A 784 -3.88 18.62 12.37
C THR A 784 -3.63 19.04 13.81
N ILE A 785 -2.74 20.01 14.02
CA ILE A 785 -2.43 20.53 15.35
C ILE A 785 -3.53 21.47 15.85
N PHE A 786 -4.08 22.36 15.01
CA PHE A 786 -5.22 23.21 15.41
C PHE A 786 -6.45 22.39 15.81
N VAL A 787 -6.73 21.28 15.12
CA VAL A 787 -7.79 20.34 15.51
C VAL A 787 -7.50 19.70 16.88
N ARG A 788 -6.25 19.32 17.16
CA ARG A 788 -5.86 18.72 18.45
C ARG A 788 -5.84 19.73 19.61
N LEU A 789 -5.49 20.99 19.35
CA LEU A 789 -5.54 22.09 20.32
C LEU A 789 -6.97 22.63 20.53
N THR A 790 -7.97 22.12 19.81
CA THR A 790 -9.38 22.53 19.94
C THR A 790 -10.19 21.42 20.58
N GLY A 791 -10.34 21.47 21.91
CA GLY A 791 -11.02 20.42 22.68
C GLY A 791 -12.54 20.26 22.42
N ASP A 792 -13.21 21.27 21.86
CA ASP A 792 -14.61 21.21 21.43
C ASP A 792 -14.69 21.13 19.89
N PRO A 793 -15.01 19.95 19.29
CA PRO A 793 -15.11 19.80 17.84
C PRO A 793 -16.08 20.76 17.15
N ARG A 794 -17.01 21.38 17.90
CA ARG A 794 -18.01 22.33 17.40
C ARG A 794 -17.50 23.76 17.25
N ARG A 795 -16.24 24.02 17.59
CA ARG A 795 -15.57 25.33 17.52
C ARG A 795 -14.32 25.32 16.61
N ILE A 796 -14.09 24.21 15.91
CA ILE A 796 -12.91 24.04 15.06
C ILE A 796 -12.86 25.17 14.02
N GLY A 797 -13.94 25.43 13.28
CA GLY A 797 -13.97 26.48 12.25
C GLY A 797 -13.69 27.87 12.81
N THR A 798 -14.30 28.23 13.94
CA THR A 798 -14.16 29.52 14.61
C THR A 798 -12.72 29.76 15.07
N ARG A 799 -12.12 28.80 15.79
CA ARG A 799 -10.71 28.91 16.22
C ARG A 799 -9.77 28.92 15.02
N PHE A 800 -10.00 28.08 14.01
CA PHE A 800 -9.20 28.06 12.78
C PHE A 800 -9.23 29.40 12.04
N GLY A 801 -10.42 30.01 11.94
CA GLY A 801 -10.62 31.33 11.36
C GLY A 801 -9.90 32.44 12.11
N MET A 802 -9.97 32.43 13.45
CA MET A 802 -9.23 33.37 14.31
C MET A 802 -7.71 33.23 14.12
N ALA A 803 -7.17 32.02 14.04
CA ALA A 803 -5.75 31.78 13.78
C ALA A 803 -5.33 32.32 12.40
N PHE A 804 -6.06 31.96 11.35
CA PHE A 804 -5.77 32.38 9.98
C PHE A 804 -5.75 33.91 9.84
N SER A 805 -6.68 34.60 10.48
CA SER A 805 -6.77 36.08 10.44
C SER A 805 -5.60 36.80 11.10
N VAL A 806 -4.92 36.17 12.06
CA VAL A 806 -3.65 36.68 12.61
C VAL A 806 -2.51 36.40 11.63
N MET A 807 -2.50 35.19 11.05
CA MET A 807 -1.45 34.69 10.17
C MET A 807 -1.44 35.37 8.77
N SER A 808 -2.58 35.90 8.31
CA SER A 808 -2.67 36.67 7.05
C SER A 808 -1.78 37.92 7.05
N PHE A 809 -1.56 38.55 8.22
CA PHE A 809 -0.64 39.69 8.33
C PHE A 809 0.82 39.28 8.17
N ALA A 810 1.23 38.09 8.64
CA ALA A 810 2.58 37.57 8.40
C ALA A 810 2.84 37.32 6.90
N LEU A 811 1.85 36.75 6.20
CA LEU A 811 1.87 36.57 4.75
C LEU A 811 1.94 37.91 3.99
N LEU A 812 1.25 38.95 4.48
CA LEU A 812 1.25 40.28 3.86
C LEU A 812 2.61 40.99 3.97
N PHE A 813 3.30 40.88 5.10
CA PHE A 813 4.56 41.60 5.35
C PHE A 813 5.83 40.79 5.08
N GLY A 814 5.80 39.46 5.18
CA GLY A 814 6.99 38.60 5.06
C GLY A 814 7.78 38.77 3.76
N PRO A 815 7.18 38.51 2.58
CA PRO A 815 7.88 38.65 1.30
C PRO A 815 8.34 40.08 0.98
N PRO A 816 7.54 41.15 1.21
CA PRO A 816 8.01 42.53 1.03
C PRO A 816 9.21 42.90 1.91
N VAL A 817 9.25 42.47 3.17
CA VAL A 817 10.40 42.71 4.06
C VAL A 817 11.63 41.95 3.57
N GLY A 818 11.50 40.68 3.16
CA GLY A 818 12.58 39.92 2.54
C GLY A 818 13.11 40.59 1.26
N GLY A 819 12.23 41.10 0.41
CA GLY A 819 12.59 41.83 -0.81
C GLY A 819 13.25 43.19 -0.56
N ALA A 820 12.84 43.91 0.48
CA ALA A 820 13.47 45.16 0.90
C ALA A 820 14.89 44.92 1.44
N LEU A 821 15.07 43.90 2.31
CA LEU A 821 16.38 43.48 2.82
C LEU A 821 17.31 43.00 1.70
N ARG A 822 16.78 42.26 0.71
CA ARG A 822 17.52 41.88 -0.50
C ARG A 822 18.05 43.11 -1.25
N LYS A 823 17.24 44.17 -1.36
CA LYS A 823 17.59 45.39 -2.11
C LYS A 823 18.60 46.28 -1.38
N SER A 824 18.56 46.37 -0.05
CA SER A 824 19.45 47.24 0.73
C SER A 824 20.73 46.55 1.23
N LEU A 825 20.68 45.26 1.55
CA LEU A 825 21.75 44.51 2.22
C LEU A 825 22.11 43.19 1.51
N GLY A 826 21.54 42.94 0.33
CA GLY A 826 21.81 41.76 -0.49
C GLY A 826 21.10 40.48 -0.03
N TYR A 827 21.22 39.42 -0.84
CA TYR A 827 20.55 38.14 -0.62
C TYR A 827 20.83 37.50 0.75
N THR A 828 22.04 37.66 1.29
CA THR A 828 22.41 37.13 2.60
C THR A 828 21.49 37.65 3.71
N ALA A 829 21.12 38.94 3.69
CA ALA A 829 20.22 39.52 4.68
C ALA A 829 18.79 38.96 4.57
N ALA A 830 18.31 38.70 3.35
CA ALA A 830 17.01 38.06 3.11
C ALA A 830 16.99 36.59 3.60
N TRP A 831 18.09 35.85 3.42
CA TRP A 831 18.23 34.47 3.93
C TRP A 831 18.37 34.41 5.45
N ILE A 832 19.08 35.36 6.07
CA ILE A 832 19.14 35.51 7.53
C ILE A 832 17.75 35.84 8.10
N TRP A 833 17.02 36.78 7.48
CA TRP A 833 15.63 37.08 7.85
C TRP A 833 14.75 35.83 7.79
N ALA A 834 14.78 35.10 6.68
CA ALA A 834 13.99 33.89 6.48
C ALA A 834 14.33 32.79 7.52
N GLY A 835 15.62 32.56 7.77
CA GLY A 835 16.10 31.59 8.75
C GLY A 835 15.73 31.94 10.19
N LEU A 836 16.03 33.17 10.63
CA LEU A 836 15.80 33.61 12.01
C LEU A 836 14.30 33.72 12.34
N THR A 837 13.47 34.28 11.46
CA THR A 837 12.02 34.33 11.69
C THR A 837 11.42 32.94 11.82
N THR A 838 11.80 32.01 10.93
CA THR A 838 11.42 30.60 11.04
C THR A 838 11.92 29.96 12.34
N LEU A 839 13.15 30.24 12.78
CA LEU A 839 13.71 29.73 14.05
C LEU A 839 12.96 30.27 15.28
N THR A 840 12.54 31.55 15.30
CA THR A 840 11.65 32.05 16.38
C THR A 840 10.28 31.37 16.35
N GLY A 841 9.84 30.93 15.16
CA GLY A 841 8.66 30.10 14.98
C GLY A 841 8.82 28.71 15.61
N VAL A 842 9.98 28.07 15.40
CA VAL A 842 10.37 26.82 16.07
C VAL A 842 10.33 26.99 17.59
N GLN A 843 10.99 28.00 18.14
CA GLN A 843 11.03 28.23 19.60
C GLN A 843 9.63 28.44 20.22
N LYS A 844 8.72 29.10 19.49
CA LYS A 844 7.32 29.29 19.94
C LYS A 844 6.47 28.05 19.77
N ALA A 845 6.64 27.28 18.69
CA ALA A 845 5.98 26.00 18.47
C ALA A 845 6.48 24.94 19.47
N ASP A 846 7.77 24.96 19.81
CA ASP A 846 8.35 24.15 20.86
C ASP A 846 7.92 24.63 22.25
N SER A 847 7.81 25.94 22.49
CA SER A 847 7.17 26.45 23.72
C SER A 847 5.70 26.05 23.81
N ALA A 848 4.99 25.95 22.68
CA ALA A 848 3.64 25.39 22.61
C ALA A 848 3.66 23.87 22.81
N SER A 849 4.69 23.14 22.36
CA SER A 849 4.85 21.70 22.57
C SER A 849 5.25 21.38 24.00
N CYS A 850 6.30 21.98 24.55
CA CYS A 850 6.61 22.00 25.97
C CYS A 850 5.38 22.40 26.78
N LYS A 851 4.65 23.47 26.46
CA LYS A 851 3.39 23.75 27.17
C LYS A 851 2.28 22.74 26.89
N THR A 852 2.22 22.05 25.76
CA THR A 852 1.26 20.96 25.48
C THR A 852 1.72 19.63 26.08
N VAL A 853 2.98 19.47 26.45
CA VAL A 853 3.55 18.30 27.15
C VAL A 853 3.49 18.56 28.65
N TYR A 854 3.68 19.80 29.12
CA TYR A 854 3.30 20.22 30.46
C TYR A 854 1.77 20.23 30.63
N PHE A 855 0.98 20.65 29.63
CA PHE A 855 -0.49 20.56 29.66
C PHE A 855 -1.03 19.19 29.26
N ASN A 856 -0.28 18.28 28.63
CA ASN A 856 -0.66 16.86 28.51
C ASN A 856 -0.12 16.05 29.69
N ASN A 857 0.90 16.51 30.43
CA ASN A 857 1.25 15.98 31.74
C ASN A 857 0.45 16.68 32.87
N MET A 858 -0.31 17.75 32.57
CA MET A 858 -1.31 18.39 33.44
C MET A 858 -2.76 18.23 32.93
N SER A 859 -3.00 17.52 31.82
CA SER A 859 -4.34 17.05 31.39
C SER A 859 -4.39 15.55 31.06
N SER A 860 -3.24 14.90 31.00
CA SER A 860 -2.97 13.70 31.79
C SER A 860 -2.47 14.11 33.19
N SER A 861 -3.31 14.85 33.91
CA SER A 861 -3.66 14.31 35.22
C SER A 861 -4.38 12.97 34.99
N ILE A 862 -3.62 11.93 34.60
CA ILE A 862 -3.98 10.58 35.01
C ILE A 862 -4.05 10.74 36.51
N VAL A 863 -5.26 10.71 37.05
CA VAL A 863 -5.45 10.73 38.49
C VAL A 863 -4.64 9.54 38.97
N SER A 864 -3.54 9.84 39.68
CA SER A 864 -2.55 8.83 40.08
C SER A 864 -3.30 7.68 40.73
N PHE A 865 -2.87 6.44 40.56
CA PHE A 865 -3.66 5.30 41.04
C PHE A 865 -4.02 5.49 42.52
N LYS A 866 -3.07 5.95 43.33
CA LYS A 866 -3.27 6.35 44.73
C LYS A 866 -4.33 7.44 44.93
N ALA A 867 -4.37 8.46 44.08
CA ALA A 867 -5.40 9.51 44.13
C ALA A 867 -6.77 8.99 43.61
N ALA A 868 -6.79 8.12 42.60
CA ALA A 868 -8.00 7.61 41.96
C ALA A 868 -8.73 6.59 42.84
N VAL A 869 -8.01 5.85 43.70
CA VAL A 869 -8.59 4.98 44.72
C VAL A 869 -8.69 5.64 46.10
N SER A 870 -8.38 6.93 46.21
CA SER A 870 -8.47 7.65 47.48
C SER A 870 -9.92 7.73 47.98
N VAL A 871 -10.08 7.58 49.28
CA VAL A 871 -11.37 7.61 49.96
C VAL A 871 -11.31 8.52 51.18
N ALA A 872 -12.35 9.30 51.39
CA ALA A 872 -12.50 10.18 52.55
C ALA A 872 -13.53 9.59 53.50
N GLN A 873 -13.18 9.45 54.78
CA GLN A 873 -14.13 8.97 55.78
C GLN A 873 -15.25 10.01 56.01
N LEU A 874 -16.50 9.55 56.03
CA LEU A 874 -17.69 10.36 56.31
C LEU A 874 -18.25 10.08 57.71
N THR A 875 -18.22 8.82 58.15
CA THR A 875 -18.60 8.35 59.49
C THR A 875 -17.76 7.11 59.86
N ASP A 876 -17.89 6.60 61.07
CA ASP A 876 -17.19 5.38 61.54
C ASP A 876 -17.45 4.13 60.66
N HIS A 877 -18.56 4.15 59.91
CA HIS A 877 -19.02 3.07 59.03
C HIS A 877 -19.27 3.50 57.58
N SER A 878 -18.82 4.71 57.16
CA SER A 878 -18.94 5.09 55.75
C SER A 878 -17.86 6.03 55.22
N TRP A 879 -17.53 5.84 53.93
CA TRP A 879 -16.51 6.55 53.17
C TRP A 879 -17.11 7.11 51.87
N SER A 880 -16.53 8.19 51.37
CA SER A 880 -16.75 8.76 50.04
C SER A 880 -15.57 8.43 49.14
N GLY A 881 -15.85 8.08 47.89
CA GLY A 881 -14.86 7.99 46.81
C GLY A 881 -15.45 8.56 45.51
N ASN A 882 -14.61 8.88 44.53
CA ASN A 882 -15.05 9.38 43.23
C ASN A 882 -14.52 8.46 42.12
N LEU A 883 -15.42 7.91 41.31
CA LEU A 883 -15.07 7.03 40.20
C LEU A 883 -14.73 7.87 38.97
N VAL A 884 -13.43 8.04 38.70
CA VAL A 884 -12.93 8.99 37.70
C VAL A 884 -12.97 8.42 36.27
N GLN A 885 -13.06 9.30 35.27
CA GLN A 885 -13.27 8.95 33.86
C GLN A 885 -12.07 8.19 33.23
N GLU A 886 -10.87 8.39 33.77
CA GLU A 886 -9.60 7.84 33.30
C GLU A 886 -9.55 6.30 33.43
N TYR A 887 -10.23 5.75 34.44
CA TYR A 887 -10.31 4.31 34.70
C TYR A 887 -11.61 3.69 34.12
N CYS A 888 -12.23 4.35 33.14
CA CYS A 888 -13.51 3.94 32.55
C CYS A 888 -13.43 3.63 31.04
N MET A 889 -13.85 2.43 30.63
CA MET A 889 -13.95 2.04 29.20
C MET A 889 -15.22 2.58 28.52
N ALA A 890 -16.27 2.74 29.33
CA ALA A 890 -17.63 3.27 29.06
C ALA A 890 -18.47 3.20 30.35
N VAL A 891 -18.02 2.33 31.27
CA VAL A 891 -18.29 2.28 32.71
C VAL A 891 -16.93 2.23 33.44
N PRO A 892 -16.89 2.54 34.74
CA PRO A 892 -15.75 2.20 35.60
C PRO A 892 -15.36 0.73 35.46
N ASN A 893 -14.05 0.45 35.35
CA ASN A 893 -13.51 -0.91 35.34
C ASN A 893 -13.85 -1.64 36.67
N GLY A 894 -14.12 -2.95 36.61
CA GLY A 894 -14.56 -3.72 37.78
C GLY A 894 -13.48 -3.80 38.86
N GLY A 895 -12.24 -4.09 38.45
CA GLY A 895 -11.07 -4.10 39.32
C GLY A 895 -10.75 -2.72 39.93
N TYR A 896 -10.89 -1.62 39.18
CA TYR A 896 -10.74 -0.27 39.73
C TYR A 896 -11.75 0.01 40.85
N VAL A 897 -13.04 -0.29 40.63
CA VAL A 897 -14.08 -0.13 41.65
C VAL A 897 -13.79 -1.00 42.88
N ALA A 898 -13.28 -2.21 42.68
CA ALA A 898 -12.84 -3.09 43.75
C ALA A 898 -11.64 -2.52 44.54
N SER A 899 -10.68 -1.87 43.88
CA SER A 899 -9.56 -1.19 44.54
C SER A 899 -10.00 0.02 45.40
N VAL A 900 -11.04 0.76 44.98
CA VAL A 900 -11.65 1.83 45.80
C VAL A 900 -12.29 1.22 47.07
N MET A 901 -13.01 0.11 46.93
CA MET A 901 -13.60 -0.59 48.08
C MET A 901 -12.52 -1.20 49.00
N TYR A 902 -11.45 -1.74 48.44
CA TYR A 902 -10.29 -2.24 49.19
C TYR A 902 -9.68 -1.15 50.06
N GLN A 903 -9.44 0.05 49.51
CA GLN A 903 -8.93 1.20 50.27
C GLN A 903 -9.86 1.64 51.41
N ALA A 904 -11.18 1.61 51.22
CA ALA A 904 -12.13 1.91 52.30
C ALA A 904 -12.05 0.88 53.45
N VAL A 905 -11.92 -0.42 53.13
CA VAL A 905 -11.76 -1.46 54.15
C VAL A 905 -10.40 -1.38 54.84
N GLU A 906 -9.32 -1.16 54.09
CA GLU A 906 -7.97 -0.96 54.63
C GLU A 906 -7.93 0.23 55.61
N SER A 907 -8.56 1.36 55.25
CA SER A 907 -8.76 2.52 56.13
C SER A 907 -9.58 2.18 57.38
N HIS A 908 -10.68 1.42 57.26
CA HIS A 908 -11.49 1.02 58.41
C HIS A 908 -10.73 0.13 59.39
N VAL A 909 -9.97 -0.86 58.89
CA VAL A 909 -9.16 -1.78 59.69
C VAL A 909 -8.04 -1.05 60.44
N GLN A 910 -7.43 -0.05 59.81
CA GLN A 910 -6.45 0.85 60.44
C GLN A 910 -7.10 1.70 61.54
N ASN A 911 -8.27 2.30 61.29
CA ASN A 911 -9.01 3.10 62.27
C ASN A 911 -9.43 2.28 63.51
N LEU A 912 -9.75 1.00 63.34
CA LEU A 912 -10.05 0.07 64.45
C LEU A 912 -8.80 -0.40 65.20
N GLY A 913 -7.59 -0.02 64.77
CA GLY A 913 -6.33 -0.41 65.42
C GLY A 913 -6.02 -1.91 65.37
N LEU A 914 -6.67 -2.67 64.48
CA LEU A 914 -6.60 -4.14 64.47
C LEU A 914 -5.23 -4.67 64.02
N GLY A 915 -4.51 -3.90 63.19
CA GLY A 915 -3.22 -4.32 62.63
C GLY A 915 -3.32 -5.59 61.79
N GLN A 916 -4.42 -5.77 61.05
CA GLN A 916 -4.69 -6.93 60.20
C GLN A 916 -4.60 -6.55 58.72
N ASP A 917 -4.12 -7.46 57.88
CA ASP A 917 -4.03 -7.27 56.42
C ASP A 917 -5.16 -8.02 55.71
N ILE A 918 -5.66 -7.47 54.60
CA ILE A 918 -6.69 -8.11 53.76
C ILE A 918 -6.04 -9.27 52.99
N ILE A 919 -6.62 -10.47 53.06
CA ILE A 919 -6.13 -11.66 52.34
C ILE A 919 -7.13 -12.22 51.31
N SER A 920 -8.42 -11.84 51.39
CA SER A 920 -9.43 -12.26 50.42
C SER A 920 -10.50 -11.19 50.27
N ALA A 921 -10.95 -10.96 49.03
CA ALA A 921 -12.01 -10.04 48.66
C ALA A 921 -12.96 -10.71 47.67
N GLN A 922 -14.21 -10.93 48.09
CA GLN A 922 -15.26 -11.60 47.33
C GLN A 922 -16.30 -10.57 46.90
N LEU A 923 -16.35 -10.23 45.61
CA LEU A 923 -17.08 -9.07 45.08
C LEU A 923 -18.16 -9.48 44.08
N GLN A 924 -19.35 -8.88 44.22
CA GLN A 924 -20.50 -9.09 43.34
C GLN A 924 -20.99 -7.77 42.74
N TYR A 925 -21.00 -7.70 41.41
CA TYR A 925 -21.37 -6.51 40.64
C TYR A 925 -22.88 -6.53 40.32
N VAL A 926 -23.69 -6.15 41.31
CA VAL A 926 -25.17 -6.22 41.23
C VAL A 926 -25.80 -5.15 40.34
N ASN A 927 -25.14 -4.01 40.10
CA ASN A 927 -25.63 -2.95 39.21
C ASN A 927 -24.48 -2.24 38.48
N ARG A 928 -24.77 -1.80 37.25
CA ARG A 928 -23.86 -0.96 36.44
C ARG A 928 -23.49 0.33 37.19
N THR A 929 -22.19 0.49 37.46
CA THR A 929 -21.53 1.69 37.98
C THR A 929 -21.46 2.81 36.94
N GLN A 930 -21.27 4.04 37.44
CA GLN A 930 -21.19 5.28 36.67
C GLN A 930 -20.04 6.15 37.19
N ILE A 931 -19.62 7.12 36.38
CA ILE A 931 -18.58 8.08 36.72
C ILE A 931 -19.13 9.10 37.73
N GLY A 932 -18.28 9.56 38.64
CA GLY A 932 -18.64 10.48 39.71
C GLY A 932 -18.75 9.78 41.07
N ASP A 933 -19.48 10.41 41.99
CA ASP A 933 -19.42 10.06 43.41
C ASP A 933 -19.96 8.65 43.72
N ALA A 934 -19.33 8.02 44.70
CA ALA A 934 -19.69 6.73 45.27
C ALA A 934 -19.55 6.77 46.79
N LYS A 935 -20.53 6.23 47.51
CA LYS A 935 -20.47 6.06 48.96
C LYS A 935 -20.24 4.59 49.28
N ILE A 936 -19.23 4.27 50.08
CA ILE A 936 -18.99 2.92 50.59
C ILE A 936 -19.46 2.87 52.05
N THR A 937 -20.29 1.89 52.40
CA THR A 937 -20.68 1.59 53.79
C THR A 937 -20.07 0.26 54.21
N ILE A 938 -19.48 0.18 55.40
CA ILE A 938 -18.78 -1.01 55.89
C ILE A 938 -19.39 -1.47 57.22
N GLU A 939 -19.73 -2.75 57.28
CA GLU A 939 -20.31 -3.44 58.43
C GLU A 939 -19.38 -4.57 58.87
N THR A 940 -19.08 -4.66 60.17
CA THR A 940 -18.25 -5.73 60.74
C THR A 940 -19.09 -7.00 60.93
N THR A 941 -19.03 -7.92 59.97
CA THR A 941 -19.72 -9.22 60.05
C THR A 941 -19.12 -10.14 61.11
N LYS A 942 -17.79 -10.10 61.26
CA LYS A 942 -17.05 -10.86 62.27
C LYS A 942 -15.87 -10.03 62.76
N SER A 943 -15.83 -9.75 64.06
CA SER A 943 -14.63 -9.19 64.71
C SER A 943 -13.87 -10.31 65.42
N GLY A 944 -12.54 -10.33 65.32
CA GLY A 944 -11.72 -11.33 66.00
C GLY A 944 -10.25 -10.98 66.02
N ARG A 945 -9.55 -11.37 67.10
CA ARG A 945 -8.14 -11.04 67.34
C ARG A 945 -7.20 -11.54 66.23
N ALA A 946 -7.47 -12.73 65.68
CA ALA A 946 -6.67 -13.33 64.61
C ALA A 946 -7.26 -13.13 63.20
N THR A 947 -8.60 -13.10 63.08
CA THR A 947 -9.29 -12.96 61.80
C THR A 947 -10.55 -12.10 61.96
N SER A 948 -10.77 -11.17 61.04
CA SER A 948 -11.98 -10.35 60.95
C SER A 948 -12.60 -10.44 59.56
N THR A 949 -13.89 -10.12 59.43
CA THR A 949 -14.62 -10.11 58.16
C THR A 949 -15.52 -8.90 58.10
N PHE A 950 -15.38 -8.13 57.02
CA PHE A 950 -16.09 -6.89 56.77
C PHE A 950 -16.95 -7.02 55.51
N HIS A 951 -18.20 -6.57 55.61
CA HIS A 951 -19.12 -6.46 54.48
C HIS A 951 -19.15 -5.00 54.02
N ALA A 952 -18.64 -4.74 52.81
CA ALA A 952 -18.59 -3.43 52.20
C ALA A 952 -19.60 -3.33 51.05
N VAL A 953 -20.36 -2.24 51.00
CA VAL A 953 -21.38 -1.98 49.98
C VAL A 953 -21.10 -0.63 49.32
N LEU A 954 -20.91 -0.62 48.01
CA LEU A 954 -20.74 0.59 47.21
C LEU A 954 -22.07 1.05 46.62
N LEU A 955 -22.44 2.29 46.92
CA LEU A 955 -23.68 2.97 46.58
C LEU A 955 -23.41 4.13 45.62
N GLN A 956 -24.28 4.32 44.63
CA GLN A 956 -24.35 5.55 43.84
C GLN A 956 -25.78 6.10 43.88
N GLY A 957 -25.95 7.25 44.54
CA GLY A 957 -27.26 7.69 45.02
C GLY A 957 -27.86 6.64 45.96
N THR A 958 -29.06 6.13 45.63
CA THR A 958 -29.74 5.06 46.37
C THR A 958 -29.45 3.65 45.84
N ARG A 959 -28.70 3.51 44.74
CA ARG A 959 -28.47 2.22 44.07
C ARG A 959 -27.25 1.51 44.65
N LYS A 960 -27.43 0.29 45.17
CA LYS A 960 -26.32 -0.64 45.47
C LYS A 960 -25.72 -1.11 44.15
N CYS A 961 -24.43 -0.82 43.92
CA CYS A 961 -23.70 -1.15 42.69
C CYS A 961 -22.80 -2.37 42.85
N VAL A 962 -22.02 -2.44 43.93
CA VAL A 962 -21.13 -3.56 44.24
C VAL A 962 -21.28 -3.95 45.71
N LEU A 963 -21.32 -5.26 45.96
CA LEU A 963 -21.30 -5.87 47.30
C LEU A 963 -19.95 -6.60 47.45
N GLY A 964 -19.33 -6.53 48.62
CA GLY A 964 -18.04 -7.17 48.85
C GLY A 964 -17.87 -7.71 50.27
N TYR A 965 -17.37 -8.94 50.41
CA TYR A 965 -16.87 -9.46 51.68
C TYR A 965 -15.34 -9.48 51.67
N PHE A 966 -14.74 -8.88 52.69
CA PHE A 966 -13.30 -8.75 52.85
C PHE A 966 -12.86 -9.48 54.12
N VAL A 967 -11.89 -10.39 53.99
CA VAL A 967 -11.34 -11.16 55.11
C VAL A 967 -9.95 -10.64 55.45
N CYS A 968 -9.76 -10.26 56.71
CA CYS A 968 -8.51 -9.72 57.23
C CYS A 968 -7.89 -10.67 58.26
N VAL A 969 -6.55 -10.76 58.29
CA VAL A 969 -5.80 -11.66 59.19
C VAL A 969 -4.64 -10.91 59.85
N ALA A 970 -4.34 -11.25 61.10
CA ALA A 970 -3.24 -10.64 61.85
C ALA A 970 -1.86 -11.17 61.38
N PRO A 971 -0.83 -10.31 61.21
CA PRO A 971 0.52 -10.71 60.81
C PRO A 971 1.19 -11.76 61.71
N THR A 972 0.72 -11.91 62.94
CA THR A 972 1.23 -12.86 63.93
C THR A 972 0.79 -14.32 63.70
N THR A 973 0.01 -14.61 62.65
CA THR A 973 -0.33 -15.98 62.24
C THR A 973 0.84 -16.66 61.53
N ASN A 974 1.89 -17.01 62.28
CA ASN A 974 3.00 -17.84 61.81
C ASN A 974 2.50 -19.27 61.50
N GLY A 975 2.06 -19.48 60.26
CA GLY A 975 1.59 -20.77 59.75
C GLY A 975 2.71 -21.66 59.22
N LEU A 976 2.33 -22.87 58.79
CA LEU A 976 3.21 -23.81 58.12
C LEU A 976 3.43 -23.38 56.65
N THR A 977 4.69 -23.17 56.26
CA THR A 977 5.09 -22.94 54.87
C THR A 977 5.69 -24.22 54.28
N LEU A 978 5.13 -24.69 53.16
CA LEU A 978 5.62 -25.86 52.42
C LEU A 978 5.70 -25.56 50.92
N ALA A 979 6.77 -26.01 50.26
CA ALA A 979 6.85 -26.02 48.81
C ALA A 979 5.94 -27.14 48.26
N THR A 980 4.91 -26.78 47.50
CA THR A 980 3.92 -27.72 46.94
C THR A 980 4.33 -28.34 45.60
N GLY A 981 5.45 -27.88 45.02
CA GLY A 981 5.86 -28.25 43.65
C GLY A 981 4.99 -27.65 42.54
N TRP A 982 3.98 -26.84 42.89
CA TRP A 982 3.10 -26.19 41.92
C TRP A 982 3.87 -25.16 41.08
N HIS A 983 3.61 -25.18 39.78
CA HIS A 983 4.20 -24.25 38.81
C HIS A 983 3.21 -23.97 37.68
N LEU A 984 3.40 -22.85 36.99
CA LEU A 984 2.58 -22.49 35.84
C LEU A 984 2.78 -23.46 34.67
N LEU A 985 1.67 -23.94 34.10
CA LEU A 985 1.66 -24.78 32.90
C LEU A 985 0.89 -24.08 31.76
N PRO A 986 1.51 -23.83 30.59
CA PRO A 986 2.95 -23.93 30.31
C PRO A 986 3.76 -22.92 31.14
N PRO A 987 5.06 -23.14 31.41
CA PRO A 987 5.89 -22.17 32.12
C PRO A 987 5.96 -20.83 31.35
N ALA A 988 6.08 -19.73 32.10
CA ALA A 988 6.27 -18.41 31.52
C ALA A 988 7.70 -18.29 30.93
N PRO A 989 7.88 -17.79 29.69
CA PRO A 989 9.21 -17.53 29.15
C PRO A 989 9.98 -16.48 29.97
N PRO A 990 11.32 -16.59 30.09
CA PRO A 990 12.12 -15.58 30.77
C PRO A 990 12.00 -14.21 30.08
N ILE A 991 12.15 -13.14 30.86
CA ILE A 991 12.10 -11.75 30.42
C ILE A 991 13.37 -11.00 30.82
N ASP A 992 13.87 -10.16 29.92
CA ASP A 992 14.84 -9.09 30.22
C ASP A 992 14.05 -7.76 30.22
N PHE A 993 13.78 -7.20 31.40
CA PHE A 993 12.93 -6.01 31.54
C PHE A 993 13.50 -4.78 30.80
N GLU A 994 14.82 -4.61 30.79
CA GLU A 994 15.47 -3.50 30.07
C GLU A 994 15.29 -3.64 28.56
N ARG A 995 15.49 -4.85 28.01
CA ARG A 995 15.27 -5.12 26.59
C ARG A 995 13.80 -5.09 26.24
N ALA A 996 12.90 -5.51 27.14
CA ALA A 996 11.46 -5.48 26.92
C ALA A 996 10.99 -4.05 26.70
N VAL A 997 11.35 -3.12 27.61
CA VAL A 997 11.04 -1.68 27.50
C VAL A 997 11.59 -1.06 26.20
N LYS A 998 12.78 -1.50 25.75
CA LYS A 998 13.40 -1.06 24.49
C LYS A 998 12.80 -1.75 23.24
N GLY A 999 11.87 -2.68 23.38
CA GLY A 999 11.29 -3.47 22.29
C GLY A 999 12.19 -4.58 21.71
N LEU A 1000 13.30 -4.87 22.39
CA LEU A 1000 14.39 -5.75 21.95
C LEU A 1000 14.34 -7.16 22.60
N ASP A 1001 13.48 -7.40 23.59
CA ASP A 1001 13.36 -8.73 24.23
C ASP A 1001 12.83 -9.78 23.23
N PRO A 1002 13.43 -10.98 23.13
CA PRO A 1002 13.06 -11.98 22.13
C PRO A 1002 11.74 -12.71 22.43
N ASN A 1003 11.28 -12.74 23.68
CA ASN A 1003 10.09 -13.46 24.14
C ASN A 1003 8.89 -12.55 24.32
N TRP A 1004 9.12 -11.29 24.69
CA TRP A 1004 8.12 -10.30 25.11
C TRP A 1004 8.16 -9.05 24.23
N SER A 1005 7.01 -8.40 24.06
CA SER A 1005 6.89 -7.15 23.32
C SER A 1005 5.57 -6.44 23.65
N SER A 1006 5.61 -5.12 23.82
CA SER A 1006 4.42 -4.26 23.91
C SER A 1006 3.63 -4.20 22.58
N GLY A 1007 4.24 -4.62 21.47
CA GLY A 1007 3.60 -4.71 20.16
C GLY A 1007 3.00 -6.09 19.83
N ALA A 1008 3.46 -7.18 20.44
CA ALA A 1008 3.05 -8.54 20.06
C ALA A 1008 1.55 -8.81 20.25
N GLY A 1009 0.92 -8.22 21.27
CA GLY A 1009 -0.52 -8.36 21.50
C GLY A 1009 -1.42 -7.59 20.53
N ARG A 1010 -0.88 -6.69 19.68
CA ARG A 1010 -1.70 -5.81 18.82
C ARG A 1010 -2.33 -6.53 17.63
N ILE A 1011 -1.68 -7.58 17.12
CA ILE A 1011 -2.08 -8.32 15.89
C ILE A 1011 -3.52 -8.89 15.97
N GLN A 1012 -4.03 -9.19 17.18
CA GLN A 1012 -5.40 -9.69 17.40
C GLN A 1012 -6.39 -8.61 17.89
N ILE A 1013 -5.94 -7.40 18.26
CA ILE A 1013 -6.69 -6.48 19.14
C ILE A 1013 -6.84 -5.07 18.54
N ASP A 1014 -6.07 -4.72 17.51
CA ASP A 1014 -6.04 -3.38 16.88
C ASP A 1014 -7.42 -2.82 16.45
N HIS A 1015 -8.43 -3.68 16.24
CA HIS A 1015 -9.80 -3.25 15.92
C HIS A 1015 -10.61 -2.80 17.16
N LEU A 1016 -10.39 -3.36 18.35
CA LEU A 1016 -11.13 -3.02 19.58
C LEU A 1016 -10.76 -1.62 20.12
N ALA A 1017 -9.53 -1.16 19.88
CA ALA A 1017 -9.09 0.19 20.22
C ALA A 1017 -9.87 1.30 19.48
N SER A 1018 -10.50 0.98 18.34
CA SER A 1018 -11.33 1.91 17.58
C SER A 1018 -12.71 2.20 18.22
N LEU A 1019 -13.18 1.32 19.12
CA LEU A 1019 -14.48 1.42 19.79
C LEU A 1019 -14.40 2.04 21.20
N GLY A 1020 -13.26 2.63 21.58
CA GLY A 1020 -12.99 3.15 22.92
C GLY A 1020 -12.79 2.07 24.00
N PHE A 1021 -13.14 0.82 23.68
CA PHE A 1021 -13.32 -0.30 24.59
C PHE A 1021 -12.09 -0.73 25.41
N VAL A 1022 -10.89 -0.39 24.95
CA VAL A 1022 -9.60 -0.83 25.51
C VAL A 1022 -8.85 0.32 26.20
N ARG A 1023 -9.33 1.57 26.06
CA ARG A 1023 -8.55 2.78 26.40
C ARG A 1023 -8.23 2.96 27.89
N ALA A 1024 -9.10 2.53 28.80
CA ALA A 1024 -8.83 2.70 30.23
C ALA A 1024 -7.73 1.76 30.71
N VAL A 1025 -7.84 0.46 30.44
CA VAL A 1025 -6.93 -0.53 31.02
C VAL A 1025 -5.57 -0.56 30.32
N GLU A 1026 -5.51 -0.36 29.00
CA GLU A 1026 -4.23 -0.16 28.28
C GLU A 1026 -3.73 1.29 28.32
N GLY A 1027 -4.51 2.22 28.90
CA GLY A 1027 -4.05 3.55 29.29
C GLY A 1027 -3.39 3.59 30.67
N VAL A 1028 -3.86 2.74 31.59
CA VAL A 1028 -3.35 2.62 32.98
C VAL A 1028 -2.18 1.64 33.10
N PHE A 1029 -2.14 0.58 32.30
CA PHE A 1029 -1.05 -0.41 32.33
C PHE A 1029 -0.19 -0.40 31.06
N GLU A 1030 1.11 -0.23 31.25
CA GLU A 1030 2.10 -0.60 30.24
C GLU A 1030 2.22 -2.13 30.23
N SER A 1031 1.78 -2.77 29.13
CA SER A 1031 1.61 -4.22 29.03
C SER A 1031 2.54 -4.84 27.98
N TYR A 1032 3.18 -5.96 28.34
CA TYR A 1032 4.15 -6.69 27.52
C TYR A 1032 3.66 -8.11 27.29
N TYR A 1033 3.41 -8.46 26.02
CA TYR A 1033 2.81 -9.72 25.63
C TYR A 1033 3.83 -10.68 25.01
N ARG A 1034 3.58 -11.98 25.12
CA ARG A 1034 4.43 -13.02 24.50
C ARG A 1034 4.42 -12.87 22.96
N ARG A 1035 5.59 -12.93 22.32
CA ARG A 1035 5.75 -12.86 20.85
C ARG A 1035 5.25 -14.11 20.13
N GLN A 1036 5.43 -15.28 20.74
CA GLN A 1036 4.89 -16.55 20.23
C GLN A 1036 3.43 -16.73 20.68
N PRO A 1037 2.51 -17.18 19.79
CA PRO A 1037 1.13 -17.46 20.16
C PRO A 1037 1.07 -18.58 21.20
N GLY A 1038 0.32 -18.34 22.29
CA GLY A 1038 0.07 -19.32 23.35
C GLY A 1038 -1.08 -20.28 23.03
N ARG A 1039 -1.42 -21.13 24.00
CA ARG A 1039 -2.63 -21.97 23.98
C ARG A 1039 -3.87 -21.07 23.85
N LYS A 1040 -4.81 -21.41 22.96
CA LYS A 1040 -6.10 -20.69 22.85
C LYS A 1040 -6.82 -20.68 24.20
N GLY A 1041 -7.34 -19.52 24.60
CA GLY A 1041 -7.96 -19.29 25.91
C GLY A 1041 -6.99 -18.94 27.05
N LEU A 1042 -5.68 -18.90 26.80
CA LEU A 1042 -4.68 -18.49 27.78
C LEU A 1042 -3.98 -17.21 27.30
N LYS A 1043 -3.78 -16.26 28.22
CA LYS A 1043 -3.14 -14.98 27.94
C LYS A 1043 -2.13 -14.63 29.03
N ASP A 1044 -0.90 -14.38 28.62
CA ASP A 1044 0.21 -13.98 29.49
C ASP A 1044 0.59 -12.53 29.20
N ALA A 1045 0.82 -11.75 30.25
CA ALA A 1045 1.43 -10.42 30.15
C ALA A 1045 2.29 -10.10 31.38
N TRP A 1046 3.38 -9.37 31.16
CA TRP A 1046 4.01 -8.56 32.20
C TRP A 1046 3.40 -7.15 32.18
N ILE A 1047 3.12 -6.58 33.34
CA ILE A 1047 2.50 -5.25 33.47
C ILE A 1047 3.19 -4.38 34.51
N ARG A 1048 3.16 -3.07 34.27
CA ARG A 1048 3.44 -2.00 35.26
C ARG A 1048 2.49 -0.81 35.04
N LEU A 1049 2.37 0.10 36.01
CA LEU A 1049 1.53 1.30 35.84
C LEU A 1049 2.18 2.29 34.86
N SER A 1050 1.39 2.83 33.94
CA SER A 1050 1.83 3.85 32.98
C SER A 1050 2.17 5.20 33.63
N SER A 1051 1.66 5.45 34.84
CA SER A 1051 2.04 6.60 35.67
C SER A 1051 3.44 6.51 36.26
N GLY A 1052 4.10 5.34 36.20
CA GLY A 1052 5.36 5.07 36.90
C GLY A 1052 5.21 4.84 38.40
N GLU A 1053 3.98 4.84 38.94
CA GLU A 1053 3.72 4.43 40.31
C GLU A 1053 3.97 2.93 40.51
N ARG A 1054 4.31 2.54 41.74
CA ARG A 1054 4.50 1.13 42.11
C ARG A 1054 3.17 0.46 42.45
N LEU A 1055 3.04 -0.81 42.07
CA LEU A 1055 1.92 -1.68 42.35
C LEU A 1055 1.95 -2.12 43.83
N THR A 1056 0.87 -1.82 44.56
CA THR A 1056 0.66 -2.17 45.98
C THR A 1056 -0.47 -3.19 46.13
N ASN A 1057 -0.71 -3.70 47.35
CA ASN A 1057 -1.81 -4.65 47.60
C ASN A 1057 -3.18 -4.11 47.13
N ALA A 1058 -3.43 -2.80 47.29
CA ALA A 1058 -4.65 -2.16 46.79
C ALA A 1058 -4.77 -2.11 45.26
N SER A 1059 -3.67 -2.33 44.51
CA SER A 1059 -3.70 -2.45 43.04
C SER A 1059 -4.05 -3.85 42.54
N LEU A 1060 -3.96 -4.89 43.39
CA LEU A 1060 -4.23 -6.27 43.01
C LEU A 1060 -5.63 -6.52 42.43
N PRO A 1061 -6.74 -5.89 42.90
CA PRO A 1061 -8.04 -6.01 42.26
C PRO A 1061 -8.07 -5.45 40.83
N LEU A 1062 -7.42 -4.30 40.59
CA LEU A 1062 -7.29 -3.71 39.26
C LEU A 1062 -6.40 -4.56 38.33
N VAL A 1063 -5.33 -5.16 38.87
CA VAL A 1063 -4.48 -6.10 38.13
C VAL A 1063 -5.28 -7.35 37.73
N ALA A 1064 -6.06 -7.93 38.64
CA ALA A 1064 -6.85 -9.14 38.38
C ALA A 1064 -7.86 -8.94 37.22
N ASP A 1065 -8.55 -7.79 37.17
CA ASP A 1065 -9.52 -7.45 36.12
C ASP A 1065 -8.87 -6.82 34.86
N ALA A 1066 -7.54 -6.85 34.73
CA ALA A 1066 -6.85 -6.13 33.67
C ALA A 1066 -6.98 -6.77 32.27
N LYS A 1067 -7.16 -8.10 32.16
CA LYS A 1067 -7.07 -8.83 30.87
C LYS A 1067 -8.21 -9.84 30.59
N PRO A 1068 -9.51 -9.52 30.80
CA PRO A 1068 -10.62 -10.47 30.61
C PRO A 1068 -10.87 -10.90 29.14
N TYR A 1069 -10.23 -10.25 28.17
CA TYR A 1069 -10.41 -10.44 26.73
C TYR A 1069 -9.55 -11.61 26.19
N VAL A 1070 -9.93 -12.84 26.59
CA VAL A 1070 -9.28 -14.11 26.20
C VAL A 1070 -9.82 -14.75 24.92
N VAL A 1071 -11.09 -14.46 24.55
CA VAL A 1071 -11.74 -14.98 23.32
C VAL A 1071 -11.03 -14.52 22.04
N GLU A 1072 -10.34 -13.38 22.11
CA GLU A 1072 -9.55 -12.80 21.01
C GLU A 1072 -8.52 -13.79 20.44
N SER A 1073 -8.04 -14.76 21.24
CA SER A 1073 -7.11 -15.82 20.83
C SER A 1073 -7.70 -16.88 19.88
N TRP A 1074 -9.03 -16.90 19.68
CA TRP A 1074 -9.72 -17.75 18.71
C TRP A 1074 -10.07 -17.04 17.40
N ARG A 1075 -9.78 -15.73 17.24
CA ARG A 1075 -10.07 -15.01 15.98
C ARG A 1075 -9.21 -15.56 14.82
N PRO A 1076 -9.79 -15.78 13.62
CA PRO A 1076 -9.03 -16.20 12.45
C PRO A 1076 -8.05 -15.12 11.98
N LEU A 1077 -6.94 -15.54 11.39
CA LEU A 1077 -5.88 -14.66 10.85
C LEU A 1077 -6.29 -14.06 9.49
N PRO A 1078 -5.56 -13.05 8.95
CA PRO A 1078 -5.87 -12.51 7.63
C PRO A 1078 -5.74 -13.59 6.55
N GLY A 1079 -6.84 -13.88 5.84
CA GLY A 1079 -6.88 -14.90 4.78
C GLY A 1079 -7.33 -16.29 5.21
N GLU A 1080 -7.52 -16.55 6.51
CA GLU A 1080 -8.11 -17.80 7.00
C GLU A 1080 -9.65 -17.77 6.94
N SER A 1081 -10.28 -18.94 6.75
CA SER A 1081 -11.74 -19.07 6.85
C SER A 1081 -12.19 -18.88 8.30
N SER A 1082 -13.45 -18.49 8.50
CA SER A 1082 -14.06 -18.41 9.84
C SER A 1082 -14.67 -19.75 10.29
N GLU A 1083 -14.29 -20.85 9.65
CA GLU A 1083 -14.81 -22.18 9.96
C GLU A 1083 -14.32 -22.65 11.34
N GLY A 1084 -15.24 -23.12 12.17
CA GLY A 1084 -14.95 -23.58 13.54
C GLY A 1084 -15.08 -22.53 14.65
N VAL A 1085 -15.43 -21.26 14.34
CA VAL A 1085 -15.79 -20.25 15.36
C VAL A 1085 -17.10 -19.53 15.02
N PRO A 1086 -17.97 -19.20 16.00
CA PRO A 1086 -19.30 -18.64 15.74
C PRO A 1086 -19.29 -17.10 15.56
N PHE A 1087 -18.16 -16.51 15.18
CA PHE A 1087 -18.00 -15.06 15.03
C PHE A 1087 -16.96 -14.71 13.96
N SER A 1088 -17.15 -13.56 13.31
CA SER A 1088 -16.22 -13.01 12.34
C SER A 1088 -15.00 -12.40 13.03
N ARG A 1089 -13.88 -12.30 12.30
CA ARG A 1089 -12.65 -11.68 12.82
C ARG A 1089 -12.86 -10.31 13.47
N ASN A 1090 -13.77 -9.49 12.94
CA ASN A 1090 -13.97 -8.10 13.37
C ASN A 1090 -15.09 -7.89 14.41
N ASP A 1091 -15.77 -8.96 14.88
CA ASP A 1091 -16.93 -8.84 15.77
C ASP A 1091 -16.51 -8.37 17.18
N PRO A 1092 -17.05 -7.24 17.70
CA PRO A 1092 -16.60 -6.67 18.97
C PRO A 1092 -17.38 -7.21 20.18
N PHE A 1093 -16.66 -7.55 21.25
CA PHE A 1093 -17.23 -8.12 22.48
C PHE A 1093 -17.09 -7.21 23.70
N TRP A 1094 -18.00 -7.37 24.66
CA TRP A 1094 -18.02 -6.79 25.99
C TRP A 1094 -18.00 -7.89 27.04
N TYR A 1095 -17.14 -7.75 28.04
CA TYR A 1095 -16.87 -8.74 29.08
C TYR A 1095 -17.27 -8.26 30.49
N PRO A 1096 -18.56 -8.00 30.79
CA PRO A 1096 -18.94 -7.53 32.13
C PRO A 1096 -18.67 -8.61 33.19
N THR A 1097 -17.87 -8.26 34.20
CA THR A 1097 -17.62 -9.06 35.40
C THR A 1097 -18.86 -9.04 36.29
N LEU A 1098 -19.38 -10.22 36.64
CA LEU A 1098 -20.54 -10.39 37.55
C LEU A 1098 -20.09 -10.69 38.98
N VAL A 1099 -19.05 -11.52 39.11
CA VAL A 1099 -18.41 -11.90 40.37
C VAL A 1099 -16.90 -11.88 40.17
N MET A 1100 -16.16 -11.40 41.16
CA MET A 1100 -14.70 -11.50 41.24
C MET A 1100 -14.32 -11.90 42.66
N ASN A 1101 -13.70 -13.07 42.83
CA ASN A 1101 -13.09 -13.49 44.09
C ASN A 1101 -11.58 -13.40 43.94
N LEU A 1102 -10.94 -12.51 44.71
CA LEU A 1102 -9.49 -12.30 44.75
C LEU A 1102 -8.96 -12.85 46.08
N ASP A 1103 -7.99 -13.76 46.02
CA ASP A 1103 -7.23 -14.22 47.17
C ASP A 1103 -5.76 -13.82 47.06
N ILE A 1104 -5.25 -13.13 48.07
CA ILE A 1104 -3.85 -12.73 48.20
C ILE A 1104 -3.11 -13.83 48.96
N LYS A 1105 -1.99 -14.29 48.41
CA LYS A 1105 -1.18 -15.41 48.93
C LYS A 1105 0.17 -14.91 49.48
N LYS A 1106 0.73 -13.85 48.88
CA LYS A 1106 1.92 -13.13 49.34
C LYS A 1106 1.60 -11.63 49.30
N LEU A 1107 1.75 -10.93 50.44
CA LEU A 1107 1.59 -9.47 50.48
C LEU A 1107 2.76 -8.80 49.77
N LEU A 1108 2.46 -7.78 48.97
CA LEU A 1108 3.47 -6.93 48.36
C LEU A 1108 4.12 -6.00 49.41
N PRO A 1109 5.39 -5.60 49.22
CA PRO A 1109 6.04 -4.58 50.04
C PRO A 1109 5.24 -3.27 50.12
N LYS A 1110 5.41 -2.50 51.19
CA LYS A 1110 4.62 -1.27 51.43
C LYS A 1110 4.92 -0.16 50.42
N GLU A 1111 6.15 -0.13 49.94
CA GLU A 1111 6.64 0.71 48.84
C GLU A 1111 6.17 0.24 47.45
N GLY A 1112 5.62 -0.99 47.36
CA GLY A 1112 5.15 -1.61 46.13
C GLY A 1112 6.25 -2.12 45.20
N VAL A 1113 5.84 -2.87 44.17
CA VAL A 1113 6.70 -3.42 43.11
C VAL A 1113 6.47 -2.69 41.79
N GLU A 1114 7.48 -2.66 40.91
CA GLU A 1114 7.30 -2.08 39.58
C GLU A 1114 6.53 -3.03 38.65
N TRP A 1115 6.94 -4.29 38.61
CA TRP A 1115 6.43 -5.30 37.68
C TRP A 1115 5.62 -6.38 38.39
N LEU A 1116 4.51 -6.78 37.78
CA LEU A 1116 3.82 -8.03 38.06
C LEU A 1116 3.59 -8.82 36.77
N PHE A 1117 3.67 -10.13 36.88
CA PHE A 1117 3.21 -11.04 35.83
C PHE A 1117 1.75 -11.40 36.06
N ILE A 1118 0.96 -11.43 34.99
CA ILE A 1118 -0.42 -11.90 34.99
C ILE A 1118 -0.62 -12.98 33.92
N ARG A 1119 -1.17 -14.12 34.35
CA ARG A 1119 -1.81 -15.11 33.46
C ARG A 1119 -3.32 -15.08 33.64
N THR A 1120 -4.04 -15.07 32.53
CA THR A 1120 -5.49 -15.19 32.48
C THR A 1120 -5.87 -16.42 31.64
N GLU A 1121 -6.62 -17.36 32.20
CA GLU A 1121 -7.05 -18.60 31.56
C GLU A 1121 -8.59 -18.73 31.56
N ALA A 1122 -9.18 -18.96 30.39
CA ALA A 1122 -10.57 -19.39 30.26
C ALA A 1122 -10.70 -20.86 30.67
N ARG A 1123 -11.42 -21.14 31.76
CA ARG A 1123 -11.70 -22.51 32.21
C ARG A 1123 -12.86 -23.13 31.44
N LYS A 1124 -13.92 -22.37 31.20
CA LYS A 1124 -15.08 -22.77 30.38
C LYS A 1124 -15.70 -21.56 29.72
N ILE A 1125 -16.19 -21.74 28.50
CA ILE A 1125 -17.04 -20.78 27.79
C ILE A 1125 -18.28 -21.53 27.33
N ASP A 1126 -19.45 -21.11 27.79
CA ASP A 1126 -20.72 -21.83 27.56
C ASP A 1126 -21.90 -20.87 27.58
N GLN A 1127 -22.72 -20.88 26.52
CA GLN A 1127 -23.87 -19.97 26.33
C GLN A 1127 -23.54 -18.47 26.59
N GLY A 1128 -22.31 -18.04 26.27
CA GLY A 1128 -21.85 -16.67 26.52
C GLY A 1128 -21.51 -16.36 27.98
N ARG A 1129 -21.46 -17.35 28.88
CA ARG A 1129 -20.81 -17.25 30.20
C ARG A 1129 -19.33 -17.62 30.05
N LEU A 1130 -18.47 -16.90 30.76
CA LEU A 1130 -17.02 -17.07 30.75
C LEU A 1130 -16.55 -17.28 32.20
N ASP A 1131 -16.06 -18.49 32.48
CA ASP A 1131 -15.40 -18.82 33.74
C ASP A 1131 -13.90 -18.53 33.58
N LEU A 1132 -13.41 -17.52 34.30
CA LEU A 1132 -12.05 -16.99 34.16
C LEU A 1132 -11.22 -17.27 35.41
N GLN A 1133 -10.00 -17.76 35.24
CA GLN A 1133 -9.01 -17.85 36.30
C GLN A 1133 -7.83 -16.91 36.01
N VAL A 1134 -7.37 -16.22 37.04
CA VAL A 1134 -6.23 -15.29 36.98
C VAL A 1134 -5.18 -15.70 38.01
N SER A 1135 -3.92 -15.73 37.62
CA SER A 1135 -2.78 -15.92 38.51
C SER A 1135 -1.82 -14.73 38.37
N ILE A 1136 -1.44 -14.15 39.51
CA ILE A 1136 -0.56 -12.98 39.59
C ILE A 1136 0.72 -13.41 40.30
N LEU A 1137 1.88 -13.14 39.69
CA LEU A 1137 3.20 -13.49 40.21
C LEU A 1137 4.10 -12.25 40.21
N ASP A 1138 5.12 -12.25 41.07
CA ASP A 1138 6.16 -11.22 41.11
C ASP A 1138 7.34 -11.55 40.18
N GLN A 1139 8.45 -10.81 40.31
CA GLN A 1139 9.62 -10.93 39.44
C GLN A 1139 10.46 -12.18 39.76
N GLU A 1140 10.40 -12.62 41.02
CA GLU A 1140 11.04 -13.83 41.53
C GLU A 1140 10.27 -15.10 41.09
N GLY A 1141 9.00 -14.94 40.71
CA GLY A 1141 8.12 -16.04 40.28
C GLY A 1141 7.31 -16.65 41.43
N ASP A 1142 7.19 -15.96 42.57
CA ASP A 1142 6.29 -16.36 43.66
C ASP A 1142 4.84 -15.99 43.33
N LEU A 1143 3.90 -16.79 43.84
CA LEU A 1143 2.47 -16.56 43.66
C LEU A 1143 1.99 -15.45 44.61
N VAL A 1144 1.73 -14.26 44.06
CA VAL A 1144 1.23 -13.08 44.79
C VAL A 1144 -0.25 -13.23 45.09
N ALA A 1145 -1.07 -13.51 44.07
CA ALA A 1145 -2.51 -13.62 44.21
C ALA A 1145 -3.14 -14.51 43.13
N VAL A 1146 -4.34 -15.02 43.42
CA VAL A 1146 -5.19 -15.77 42.48
C VAL A 1146 -6.56 -15.11 42.47
N ALA A 1147 -7.17 -14.95 41.30
CA ALA A 1147 -8.56 -14.54 41.19
C ALA A 1147 -9.40 -15.50 40.35
N SER A 1148 -10.68 -15.59 40.66
CA SER A 1148 -11.70 -16.29 39.85
C SER A 1148 -12.83 -15.32 39.53
N HIS A 1149 -13.18 -15.21 38.26
CA HIS A 1149 -14.21 -14.30 37.79
C HIS A 1149 -15.30 -15.08 37.03
N ILE A 1150 -16.55 -14.63 37.18
CA ILE A 1150 -17.67 -15.03 36.33
C ILE A 1150 -18.02 -13.82 35.46
N ASN A 1151 -17.80 -13.94 34.16
CA ASN A 1151 -18.06 -12.89 33.18
C ASN A 1151 -19.13 -13.34 32.17
N LEU A 1152 -19.74 -12.38 31.47
CA LEU A 1152 -20.48 -12.65 30.24
C LEU A 1152 -19.64 -12.26 29.02
N ILE A 1153 -19.96 -12.81 27.85
CA ILE A 1153 -19.45 -12.41 26.54
C ILE A 1153 -20.64 -11.91 25.74
N LEU A 1154 -20.74 -10.59 25.56
CA LEU A 1154 -21.86 -9.92 24.89
C LEU A 1154 -21.36 -9.12 23.68
N SER A 1155 -22.19 -8.87 22.67
CA SER A 1155 -21.83 -7.90 21.61
C SER A 1155 -21.63 -6.50 22.18
N ALA A 1156 -20.54 -5.83 21.81
CA ALA A 1156 -20.20 -4.48 22.29
C ALA A 1156 -21.28 -3.42 21.99
N SER A 1157 -22.12 -3.65 20.96
CA SER A 1157 -23.28 -2.82 20.63
C SER A 1157 -24.24 -2.64 21.82
N ARG A 1158 -24.39 -3.65 22.69
CA ARG A 1158 -25.20 -3.57 23.92
C ARG A 1158 -24.68 -2.56 24.94
N ASN A 1159 -23.39 -2.23 24.91
CA ASN A 1159 -22.80 -1.23 25.80
C ASN A 1159 -22.81 0.19 25.20
N LEU A 1160 -22.80 0.29 23.86
CA LEU A 1160 -22.73 1.55 23.11
C LEU A 1160 -24.09 2.11 22.67
N GLY A 1161 -25.17 1.33 22.76
CA GLY A 1161 -26.51 1.75 22.35
C GLY A 1161 -27.09 2.88 23.23
N ASN A 1162 -27.47 4.00 22.59
CA ASN A 1162 -28.25 5.04 23.24
C ASN A 1162 -29.60 4.48 23.72
N LYS A 1163 -29.99 4.77 24.98
CA LYS A 1163 -31.31 4.44 25.51
C LYS A 1163 -32.41 5.19 24.75
N LYS A 1164 -33.02 4.53 23.78
CA LYS A 1164 -34.44 4.66 23.43
C LYS A 1164 -35.08 3.29 23.41
N THR A 1165 -36.34 3.22 23.83
CA THR A 1165 -37.20 2.02 23.86
C THR A 1165 -36.67 0.80 24.64
N MET A 1166 -36.85 0.85 25.97
CA MET A 1166 -37.18 -0.34 26.78
C MET A 1166 -38.52 -0.14 27.50
N GLU A 1167 -39.56 0.25 26.73
CA GLU A 1167 -40.97 0.17 27.16
C GLU A 1167 -41.74 -0.95 26.43
N SER A 1168 -41.07 -1.70 25.55
CA SER A 1168 -41.70 -2.78 24.76
C SER A 1168 -40.83 -4.03 24.65
N LYS A 1169 -40.83 -4.84 25.72
CA LYS A 1169 -40.82 -6.32 25.75
C LYS A 1169 -40.41 -6.79 27.15
N GLY A 1170 -41.36 -7.39 27.87
CA GLY A 1170 -41.09 -8.07 29.15
C GLY A 1170 -40.79 -9.56 28.97
N ARG A 1171 -40.28 -10.19 30.04
CA ARG A 1171 -39.85 -11.60 30.15
C ARG A 1171 -38.60 -11.92 29.29
N LEU A 1172 -37.56 -12.58 29.80
CA LEU A 1172 -37.30 -13.24 31.10
C LEU A 1172 -35.87 -12.89 31.56
#